data_AF-A0A2J7Q982-F1
#
_entry.id   AF-A0A2J7Q982-F1
#
_cell.length_a   1.000
_cell.length_b   1.000
_cell.length_c   1.000
_cell.angle_alpha   90.00
_cell.angle_beta   90.00
_cell.angle_gamma   90.00
#
_symmetry.space_group_name_H-M   'P 1'
#
loop_
_entity.id
_entity.type
_entity.pdbx_description
1 polymer ?
#
loop_
_entity_poly.entity_id
_entity_poly.type
_entity_poly.pdbx_seq_one_letter_code
_entity_poly.pdbx_strand_id
1 'polypeptide(L)'
;MRSSVSVILSSPAPDTSMSHPDYEQTAHDHAAILLLVKHVGSQLKQKNFSRVYERLSRVNHVKIIDSMGVSREVLARYIKEYPVENNDWGDYQTHRRLLGLISLGKYDTQQELNELCRVHESLKVKYSSTLFDSRCVLFGPPADTSPSEPNVLSTPSNFKTRAVFYEDCEPCVGLEDQISEFLSSLFWVLESKRLERSREKVERVSLLLAPFERKDFVGLDLESRSNRKRCVGRMTKHLGDLSLQAGLVTEALSYYSSAVDILKAVNDWLWLGGAYEGLCAASVILLYPNLSRSFPLQRNASLQEGSPGKQRSSSISTNSLPSGMSPAELQQEVQNVLSPEDIPKRYREAIIHYSKYLNAGIIEMEACFKAARIAVEQGGTLQASTFLQNVIFINLTLSETEKIQRFTSLSDLYTQIGFHRKASFCRRLAATRHVSAQNPQPNWSQCYQLMLQALSGHKLSLDPTEFPRGGLQGWPALQIQLLQELVVAARRMGHTALATRHMTFLLQTMWEHLLPTEQRDLALQLQVLAAQCEGAPVPLVLNSGIVIPPANLTNLPQIRSFVLRNLEPQLRPQKIEKLKEDSGPFLFTPIHFGSLERKNVVTSSKMDYVWVEGDVCEVAMELYNPLPFELKVLNMRLLTSGSVFESLPTSLSLPPESGPHPVILSGTPKEIGELEVLGYSTHTLGVKSNCRLRHIGGFPHPQYSVDVISALPKMQVLTSLPKSASSGSVGDTVTVATSTNITLYAGESAECGVTLSNVGELPIEMVEVSVHSTLEPSLQQQVFQWSQENLQAQLPLQPGADASFTIYIYSLTDFLTPAVVFEHDASSTAYGSQPASFLSGPSSLPSRLSSPTFGREQASRRSELTSSFRSGGSSHSGSSLGSSRLPFSKLSAPNASKVMEGQLKLRYSGGAGQEAGYCRVSSVTLSVEMLPSVQITNWDVLPAETNSQFYLVLDIANITSHELELQYTPSKCILIEGNESCRIPVPVNRCPLSKLTKLYQGGKISADDRLELDQICSEHIASSVDLRWHILSSGTRGRVSLKGITLTPEMLDLVRMSPLQWEVTLNSQPVKPQEELNCRAGQCLQLGISIHNFLERSLWHVCLAVQFYQDHQNGVNNYRLETRLASAGASKVILPELEEQGSAYHECSIVFFTPGQYKVDIQCSSQDNHPTEDKDQTLNDICHTWKFTPPVAITVVDE
;
A
#
# COMPACT_ATOMS: atom_id res chain seq x y z
N MET A 1 -23.34 -57.17 0.64
CA MET A 1 -21.89 -57.09 0.33
C MET A 1 -21.08 -56.77 1.59
N ARG A 2 -20.79 -57.76 2.46
CA ARG A 2 -19.80 -57.71 3.57
C ARG A 2 -19.63 -59.13 4.15
N SER A 3 -19.00 -60.06 3.42
CA SER A 3 -18.75 -61.43 3.93
C SER A 3 -17.67 -62.22 3.16
N SER A 4 -16.71 -61.56 2.50
CA SER A 4 -15.78 -62.21 1.55
C SER A 4 -14.29 -62.03 1.89
N VAL A 5 -13.96 -61.45 3.04
CA VAL A 5 -12.58 -60.99 3.36
C VAL A 5 -11.79 -62.01 4.21
N SER A 6 -12.45 -63.02 4.78
CA SER A 6 -11.86 -63.86 5.84
C SER A 6 -11.27 -65.21 5.40
N VAL A 7 -11.22 -65.51 4.10
CA VAL A 7 -10.75 -66.83 3.57
C VAL A 7 -9.41 -66.73 2.81
N ILE A 8 -8.84 -65.53 2.69
CA ILE A 8 -7.69 -65.26 1.80
C ILE A 8 -6.32 -65.44 2.51
N LEU A 9 -6.28 -65.69 3.83
CA LEU A 9 -5.04 -65.67 4.63
C LEU A 9 -4.50 -67.05 5.08
N SER A 10 -4.95 -68.16 4.48
CA SER A 10 -4.42 -69.49 4.82
C SER A 10 -4.39 -70.46 3.63
N SER A 11 -3.48 -70.21 2.68
CA SER A 11 -3.01 -71.22 1.71
C SER A 11 -1.59 -70.83 1.24
N PRO A 12 -0.56 -71.66 1.43
CA PRO A 12 0.71 -71.49 0.72
C PRO A 12 0.50 -71.74 -0.78
N ALA A 13 1.39 -71.19 -1.61
CA ALA A 13 1.20 -71.10 -3.06
C ALA A 13 1.00 -72.46 -3.76
N PRO A 14 0.10 -72.55 -4.76
CA PRO A 14 0.14 -73.62 -5.75
C PRO A 14 1.23 -73.31 -6.78
N ASP A 15 2.08 -74.31 -7.06
CA ASP A 15 3.01 -74.27 -8.19
C ASP A 15 2.26 -73.93 -9.48
N THR A 16 2.50 -72.73 -9.99
CA THR A 16 1.81 -72.17 -11.15
C THR A 16 2.83 -71.56 -12.09
N SER A 17 2.90 -72.10 -13.30
CA SER A 17 3.53 -71.48 -14.46
C SER A 17 2.68 -70.28 -14.91
N MET A 18 2.64 -69.26 -14.05
CA MET A 18 1.93 -68.02 -14.34
C MET A 18 2.63 -67.36 -15.52
N SER A 19 1.82 -66.96 -16.51
CA SER A 19 2.29 -66.06 -17.55
C SER A 19 2.71 -64.71 -16.94
N HIS A 20 3.35 -63.89 -17.75
CA HIS A 20 3.65 -62.50 -17.45
C HIS A 20 2.80 -61.60 -18.36
N PRO A 21 2.18 -60.54 -17.82
CA PRO A 21 1.25 -59.68 -18.55
C PRO A 21 1.97 -58.80 -19.58
N ASP A 22 1.46 -58.79 -20.82
CA ASP A 22 1.96 -57.95 -21.90
C ASP A 22 1.07 -56.71 -22.09
N TYR A 23 1.35 -55.67 -21.31
CA TYR A 23 0.61 -54.41 -21.36
C TYR A 23 0.72 -53.67 -22.70
N GLU A 24 1.70 -54.00 -23.55
CA GLU A 24 1.82 -53.41 -24.88
C GLU A 24 0.97 -54.12 -25.94
N GLN A 25 0.41 -55.30 -25.67
CA GLN A 25 -0.27 -56.10 -26.68
C GLN A 25 -1.56 -55.44 -27.21
N THR A 26 -1.74 -55.50 -28.52
CA THR A 26 -2.86 -54.93 -29.28
C THR A 26 -3.72 -56.05 -29.91
N ALA A 27 -4.82 -55.68 -30.56
CA ALA A 27 -5.59 -56.61 -31.39
C ALA A 27 -4.80 -57.07 -32.63
N HIS A 28 -4.03 -56.18 -33.24
CA HIS A 28 -3.20 -56.48 -34.43
C HIS A 28 -2.11 -57.51 -34.14
N ASP A 29 -1.59 -57.54 -32.91
CA ASP A 29 -0.58 -58.52 -32.51
C ASP A 29 -1.10 -59.98 -32.57
N HIS A 30 -2.42 -60.23 -32.64
CA HIS A 30 -2.98 -61.57 -32.90
C HIS A 30 -2.64 -62.12 -34.30
N ALA A 31 -2.42 -61.25 -35.28
CA ALA A 31 -1.98 -61.63 -36.64
C ALA A 31 -0.45 -61.59 -36.81
N ALA A 32 0.31 -61.25 -35.77
CA ALA A 32 1.76 -61.11 -35.87
C ALA A 32 2.50 -62.40 -35.54
N ILE A 33 3.59 -62.65 -36.27
CA ILE A 33 4.66 -63.58 -35.89
C ILE A 33 5.48 -62.90 -34.79
N LEU A 34 5.64 -63.56 -33.64
CA LEU A 34 6.42 -63.04 -32.52
C LEU A 34 7.90 -63.39 -32.66
N LEU A 35 8.77 -62.38 -32.56
CA LEU A 35 10.23 -62.50 -32.65
C LEU A 35 10.93 -61.87 -31.44
N LEU A 36 11.91 -62.57 -30.89
CA LEU A 36 12.74 -62.11 -29.77
C LEU A 36 14.08 -61.61 -30.31
N VAL A 37 14.41 -60.35 -30.03
CA VAL A 37 15.72 -59.76 -30.37
C VAL A 37 16.52 -59.60 -29.08
N LYS A 38 17.53 -60.46 -28.88
CA LYS A 38 18.38 -60.44 -27.68
C LYS A 38 19.76 -59.85 -27.93
N HIS A 39 20.14 -58.93 -27.08
CA HIS A 39 21.53 -58.51 -26.92
C HIS A 39 22.36 -59.67 -26.33
N VAL A 40 23.50 -59.97 -26.92
CA VAL A 40 24.45 -61.00 -26.46
C VAL A 40 25.88 -60.44 -26.43
N GLY A 41 26.63 -60.79 -25.38
CA GLY A 41 27.97 -60.26 -25.13
C GLY A 41 28.00 -58.91 -24.41
N SER A 42 29.22 -58.40 -24.19
CA SER A 42 29.52 -57.15 -23.46
C SER A 42 29.97 -56.00 -24.36
N GLN A 43 30.56 -56.29 -25.53
CA GLN A 43 31.18 -55.27 -26.40
C GLN A 43 30.17 -54.39 -27.15
N LEU A 44 28.95 -54.88 -27.39
CA LEU A 44 27.92 -54.09 -28.08
C LEU A 44 27.27 -53.10 -27.10
N LYS A 45 27.57 -51.81 -27.27
CA LYS A 45 27.01 -50.74 -26.43
C LYS A 45 25.48 -50.67 -26.58
N GLN A 46 24.76 -50.46 -25.48
CA GLN A 46 23.29 -50.42 -25.44
C GLN A 46 22.67 -49.42 -26.45
N LYS A 47 23.34 -48.29 -26.71
CA LYS A 47 22.91 -47.31 -27.74
C LYS A 47 22.91 -47.91 -29.15
N ASN A 48 23.92 -48.72 -29.48
CA ASN A 48 24.02 -49.39 -30.78
C ASN A 48 23.00 -50.54 -30.86
N PHE A 49 22.82 -51.32 -29.79
CA PHE A 49 21.76 -52.32 -29.71
C PHE A 49 20.37 -51.71 -29.98
N SER A 50 20.02 -50.60 -29.32
CA SER A 50 18.73 -49.92 -29.56
C SER A 50 18.58 -49.44 -31.01
N ARG A 51 19.63 -48.85 -31.61
CA ARG A 51 19.61 -48.40 -33.01
C ARG A 51 19.41 -49.56 -33.99
N VAL A 52 20.11 -50.68 -33.80
CA VAL A 52 19.95 -51.88 -34.66
C VAL A 52 18.57 -52.50 -34.43
N TYR A 53 18.10 -52.60 -33.19
CA TYR A 53 16.75 -53.06 -32.86
C TYR A 53 15.66 -52.23 -33.56
N GLU A 54 15.78 -50.91 -33.54
CA GLU A 54 14.86 -50.01 -34.26
C GLU A 54 14.91 -50.24 -35.77
N ARG A 55 16.10 -50.43 -36.36
CA ARG A 55 16.26 -50.74 -37.79
C ARG A 55 15.60 -52.07 -38.16
N LEU A 56 15.83 -53.13 -37.38
CA LEU A 56 15.15 -54.43 -37.54
C LEU A 56 13.62 -54.28 -37.45
N SER A 57 13.15 -53.52 -36.46
CA SER A 57 11.72 -53.37 -36.20
C SER A 57 10.96 -52.57 -37.28
N ARG A 58 11.66 -51.89 -38.19
CA ARG A 58 11.05 -51.26 -39.37
C ARG A 58 10.49 -52.28 -40.36
N VAL A 59 11.05 -53.50 -40.41
CA VAL A 59 10.55 -54.60 -41.24
C VAL A 59 9.44 -55.34 -40.47
N ASN A 60 8.36 -54.62 -40.16
CA ASN A 60 7.24 -55.13 -39.37
C ASN A 60 6.15 -55.83 -40.21
N HIS A 61 6.27 -55.80 -41.53
CA HIS A 61 5.38 -56.51 -42.47
C HIS A 61 6.15 -56.97 -43.71
N VAL A 62 5.76 -58.11 -44.29
CA VAL A 62 6.30 -58.64 -45.54
C VAL A 62 5.14 -59.14 -46.42
N LYS A 63 5.21 -58.87 -47.73
CA LYS A 63 4.25 -59.40 -48.71
C LYS A 63 4.80 -60.68 -49.32
N ILE A 64 4.03 -61.76 -49.23
CA ILE A 64 4.40 -63.09 -49.72
C ILE A 64 3.32 -63.56 -50.69
N ILE A 65 3.73 -64.00 -51.88
CA ILE A 65 2.82 -64.60 -52.86
C ILE A 65 2.66 -66.08 -52.49
N ASP A 66 1.43 -66.52 -52.26
CA ASP A 66 1.14 -67.90 -51.92
C ASP A 66 1.14 -68.84 -53.13
N SER A 67 0.95 -70.14 -52.89
CA SER A 67 0.92 -71.16 -53.96
C SER A 67 -0.25 -71.03 -54.93
N MET A 68 -1.24 -70.17 -54.66
CA MET A 68 -2.37 -69.85 -55.53
C MET A 68 -2.19 -68.50 -56.25
N GLY A 69 -1.05 -67.83 -56.07
CA GLY A 69 -0.76 -66.52 -56.66
C GLY A 69 -1.35 -65.33 -55.90
N VAL A 70 -1.91 -65.53 -54.71
CA VAL A 70 -2.49 -64.46 -53.89
C VAL A 70 -1.41 -63.82 -53.03
N SER A 71 -1.28 -62.49 -53.09
CA SER A 71 -0.39 -61.73 -52.22
C SER A 71 -0.98 -61.65 -50.81
N ARG A 72 -0.34 -62.31 -49.84
CA ARG A 72 -0.67 -62.21 -48.41
C ARG A 72 0.28 -61.24 -47.71
N GLU A 73 -0.21 -60.53 -46.72
CA GLU A 73 0.58 -59.66 -45.86
C GLU A 73 0.81 -60.36 -44.50
N VAL A 74 2.07 -60.50 -44.12
CA VAL A 74 2.50 -61.20 -42.90
C VAL A 74 3.10 -60.18 -41.95
N LEU A 75 2.55 -60.07 -40.75
CA LEU A 75 2.97 -59.11 -39.74
C LEU A 75 4.02 -59.70 -38.79
N ALA A 76 4.93 -58.87 -38.31
CA ALA A 76 6.03 -59.25 -37.42
C ALA A 76 6.07 -58.34 -36.18
N ARG A 77 6.11 -58.96 -35.00
CA ARG A 77 6.24 -58.28 -33.71
C ARG A 77 7.57 -58.59 -33.05
N TYR A 78 8.43 -57.59 -32.95
CA TYR A 78 9.71 -57.70 -32.28
C TYR A 78 9.57 -57.33 -30.78
N ILE A 79 10.23 -58.11 -29.92
CA ILE A 79 10.32 -57.83 -28.48
C ILE A 79 11.76 -58.04 -27.98
N LYS A 80 12.18 -57.27 -26.95
CA LYS A 80 13.54 -57.35 -26.36
C LYS A 80 13.65 -58.43 -25.27
N GLU A 81 12.55 -58.71 -24.59
CA GLU A 81 12.48 -59.66 -23.48
C GLU A 81 11.18 -60.45 -23.56
N TYR A 82 11.24 -61.77 -23.39
CA TYR A 82 10.06 -62.61 -23.40
C TYR A 82 10.23 -63.74 -22.38
N PRO A 83 9.37 -63.83 -21.35
CA PRO A 83 9.36 -64.96 -20.43
C PRO A 83 9.01 -66.27 -21.14
N VAL A 84 9.60 -67.39 -20.71
CA VAL A 84 9.39 -68.70 -21.36
C VAL A 84 8.00 -69.24 -21.05
N GLU A 85 7.52 -68.93 -19.86
CA GLU A 85 6.22 -69.27 -19.27
C GLU A 85 5.05 -68.76 -20.15
N ASN A 86 5.29 -67.70 -20.94
CA ASN A 86 4.31 -67.20 -21.90
C ASN A 86 4.14 -68.12 -23.13
N ASN A 87 5.14 -68.93 -23.50
CA ASN A 87 5.02 -69.91 -24.58
C ASN A 87 4.04 -71.05 -24.24
N ASP A 88 3.87 -71.39 -22.95
CA ASP A 88 2.96 -72.47 -22.53
C ASP A 88 1.50 -72.16 -22.92
N TRP A 89 1.15 -70.88 -23.00
CA TRP A 89 -0.16 -70.41 -23.49
C TRP A 89 -0.28 -70.41 -25.03
N GLY A 90 0.77 -70.79 -25.75
CA GLY A 90 0.83 -70.75 -27.22
C GLY A 90 -0.12 -71.72 -27.93
N ASP A 91 -0.58 -72.78 -27.27
CA ASP A 91 -1.62 -73.67 -27.81
C ASP A 91 -3.01 -73.02 -27.74
N TYR A 92 -3.22 -72.17 -26.74
CA TYR A 92 -4.45 -71.43 -26.47
C TYR A 92 -4.55 -70.12 -27.28
N GLN A 93 -3.43 -69.41 -27.44
CA GLN A 93 -3.29 -68.17 -28.22
C GLN A 93 -1.97 -68.22 -29.01
N THR A 94 -2.01 -68.54 -30.31
CA THR A 94 -0.79 -68.79 -31.09
C THR A 94 0.13 -67.59 -31.24
N HIS A 95 -0.39 -66.37 -31.16
CA HIS A 95 0.39 -65.14 -31.16
C HIS A 95 1.31 -64.97 -29.92
N ARG A 96 1.14 -65.82 -28.90
CA ARG A 96 2.07 -65.95 -27.76
C ARG A 96 3.22 -66.94 -28.00
N ARG A 97 3.20 -67.71 -29.08
CA ARG A 97 4.32 -68.59 -29.44
C ARG A 97 5.48 -67.74 -29.95
N LEU A 98 6.63 -67.81 -29.30
CA LEU A 98 7.86 -67.25 -29.85
C LEU A 98 8.32 -68.09 -31.04
N LEU A 99 8.20 -67.55 -32.26
CA LEU A 99 8.48 -68.29 -33.50
C LEU A 99 9.88 -68.00 -34.06
N GLY A 100 10.42 -66.80 -33.83
CA GLY A 100 11.76 -66.40 -34.30
C GLY A 100 12.68 -65.86 -33.21
N LEU A 101 13.98 -66.16 -33.30
CA LEU A 101 15.03 -65.64 -32.41
C LEU A 101 16.12 -64.94 -33.22
N ILE A 102 16.41 -63.69 -32.88
CA ILE A 102 17.53 -62.91 -33.41
C ILE A 102 18.45 -62.55 -32.24
N SER A 103 19.73 -62.88 -32.35
CA SER A 103 20.75 -62.40 -31.40
C SER A 103 21.63 -61.34 -32.04
N LEU A 104 21.92 -60.26 -31.30
CA LEU A 104 22.79 -59.16 -31.70
C LEU A 104 24.00 -59.09 -30.76
N GLY A 105 25.21 -59.24 -31.28
CA GLY A 105 26.43 -59.17 -30.49
C GLY A 105 27.60 -58.58 -31.25
N LYS A 106 28.57 -58.03 -30.51
CA LYS A 106 29.86 -57.59 -31.05
C LYS A 106 30.98 -58.45 -30.44
N TYR A 107 31.98 -58.80 -31.25
CA TYR A 107 33.20 -59.49 -30.86
C TYR A 107 34.41 -58.79 -31.47
N ASP A 108 35.53 -58.76 -30.76
CA ASP A 108 36.83 -58.34 -31.30
C ASP A 108 37.83 -59.52 -31.33
N THR A 109 37.50 -60.65 -30.67
CA THR A 109 38.34 -61.86 -30.59
C THR A 109 37.58 -63.17 -30.89
N GLN A 110 38.31 -64.25 -31.24
CA GLN A 110 37.73 -65.58 -31.43
C GLN A 110 37.07 -66.15 -30.16
N GLN A 111 37.61 -65.82 -28.97
CA GLN A 111 37.04 -66.28 -27.69
C GLN A 111 35.66 -65.66 -27.45
N GLU A 112 35.52 -64.36 -27.70
CA GLU A 112 34.23 -63.67 -27.63
C GLU A 112 33.25 -64.21 -28.68
N LEU A 113 33.69 -64.42 -29.93
CA LEU A 113 32.85 -65.01 -30.98
C LEU A 113 32.31 -66.40 -30.57
N ASN A 114 33.15 -67.25 -30.00
CA ASN A 114 32.75 -68.57 -29.49
C ASN A 114 31.71 -68.45 -28.37
N GLU A 115 31.88 -67.49 -27.45
CA GLU A 115 30.95 -67.23 -26.36
C GLU A 115 29.60 -66.69 -26.87
N LEU A 116 29.59 -65.76 -27.84
CA LEU A 116 28.37 -65.28 -28.48
C LEU A 116 27.57 -66.43 -29.12
N CYS A 117 28.28 -67.33 -29.82
CA CYS A 117 27.69 -68.53 -30.42
C CYS A 117 27.10 -69.47 -29.37
N ARG A 118 27.81 -69.68 -28.24
CA ARG A 118 27.36 -70.50 -27.11
C ARG A 118 26.12 -69.92 -26.44
N VAL A 119 26.08 -68.60 -26.22
CA VAL A 119 24.93 -67.90 -25.64
C VAL A 119 23.71 -67.96 -26.58
N HIS A 120 23.91 -67.82 -27.89
CA HIS A 120 22.83 -67.96 -28.87
C HIS A 120 22.20 -69.35 -28.86
N GLU A 121 23.00 -70.43 -28.95
CA GLU A 121 22.45 -71.79 -28.93
C GLU A 121 21.80 -72.14 -27.57
N SER A 122 22.29 -71.56 -26.45
CA SER A 122 21.62 -71.66 -25.14
C SER A 122 20.23 -71.00 -25.15
N LEU A 123 20.10 -69.80 -25.72
CA LEU A 123 18.80 -69.14 -25.91
C LEU A 123 17.88 -69.96 -26.83
N LYS A 124 18.41 -70.56 -27.89
CA LYS A 124 17.65 -71.42 -28.81
C LYS A 124 17.08 -72.65 -28.11
N VAL A 125 17.87 -73.32 -27.26
CA VAL A 125 17.40 -74.42 -26.41
C VAL A 125 16.28 -73.95 -25.47
N LYS A 126 16.43 -72.77 -24.86
CA LYS A 126 15.46 -72.18 -23.91
C LYS A 126 14.05 -72.00 -24.50
N TYR A 127 13.92 -71.73 -25.79
CA TYR A 127 12.62 -71.51 -26.48
C TYR A 127 12.28 -72.61 -27.51
N SER A 128 12.99 -73.74 -27.47
CA SER A 128 12.89 -74.82 -28.47
C SER A 128 11.51 -75.45 -28.65
N SER A 129 10.58 -75.28 -27.71
CA SER A 129 9.20 -75.78 -27.79
C SER A 129 8.33 -75.08 -28.84
N THR A 130 8.65 -73.84 -29.21
CA THR A 130 7.85 -73.03 -30.17
C THR A 130 8.66 -72.45 -31.32
N LEU A 131 9.98 -72.31 -31.16
CA LEU A 131 10.87 -71.67 -32.12
C LEU A 131 10.94 -72.44 -33.45
N PHE A 132 10.79 -71.74 -34.58
CA PHE A 132 10.84 -72.34 -35.92
C PHE A 132 12.21 -72.13 -36.60
N ASP A 133 12.79 -70.93 -36.51
CA ASP A 133 14.09 -70.59 -37.08
C ASP A 133 14.81 -69.53 -36.21
N SER A 134 16.14 -69.44 -36.32
CA SER A 134 16.96 -68.45 -35.61
C SER A 134 18.02 -67.82 -36.52
N ARG A 135 18.43 -66.59 -36.15
CA ARG A 135 19.50 -65.83 -36.81
C ARG A 135 20.42 -65.22 -35.76
N CYS A 136 21.68 -65.07 -36.10
CA CYS A 136 22.65 -64.36 -35.27
C CYS A 136 23.29 -63.25 -36.12
N VAL A 137 23.18 -62.00 -35.69
CA VAL A 137 23.83 -60.85 -36.34
C VAL A 137 25.01 -60.44 -35.48
N LEU A 138 26.20 -60.53 -36.08
CA LEU A 138 27.47 -60.42 -35.39
C LEU A 138 28.31 -59.29 -35.98
N PHE A 139 28.72 -58.37 -35.13
CA PHE A 139 29.61 -57.27 -35.48
C PHE A 139 31.04 -57.65 -35.14
N GLY A 140 31.94 -57.65 -36.13
CA GLY A 140 33.32 -58.11 -36.00
C GLY A 140 34.33 -57.10 -36.56
N PRO A 141 35.65 -57.32 -36.36
CA PRO A 141 36.67 -56.49 -37.00
C PRO A 141 36.60 -56.61 -38.53
N PRO A 142 37.03 -55.57 -39.28
CA PRO A 142 37.08 -55.62 -40.74
C PRO A 142 38.06 -56.70 -41.22
N ALA A 143 37.80 -57.26 -42.40
CA ALA A 143 38.63 -58.34 -42.95
C ALA A 143 39.95 -57.79 -43.50
N ASP A 144 41.07 -58.03 -42.80
CA ASP A 144 42.41 -57.65 -43.27
C ASP A 144 42.74 -58.32 -44.62
N THR A 145 42.87 -57.51 -45.66
CA THR A 145 43.14 -57.95 -47.05
C THR A 145 44.63 -58.21 -47.33
N SER A 146 45.39 -58.66 -46.32
CA SER A 146 46.80 -59.02 -46.48
C SER A 146 46.96 -60.51 -46.84
N PRO A 147 47.82 -60.87 -47.82
CA PRO A 147 47.91 -62.24 -48.35
C PRO A 147 48.78 -63.20 -47.50
N SER A 148 48.99 -62.90 -46.21
CA SER A 148 49.80 -63.70 -45.29
C SER A 148 48.99 -64.15 -44.08
N GLU A 149 48.57 -65.42 -44.12
CA GLU A 149 47.71 -66.14 -43.16
C GLU A 149 46.29 -65.54 -42.92
N PRO A 150 45.22 -66.25 -43.32
CA PRO A 150 43.86 -65.80 -43.07
C PRO A 150 43.48 -65.98 -41.59
N ASN A 151 43.61 -64.92 -40.79
CA ASN A 151 42.95 -64.79 -39.48
C ASN A 151 41.43 -64.59 -39.65
N VAL A 152 40.78 -65.46 -40.42
CA VAL A 152 39.33 -65.47 -40.62
C VAL A 152 38.69 -66.06 -39.38
N LEU A 153 38.28 -65.16 -38.48
CA LEU A 153 37.50 -65.50 -37.29
C LEU A 153 36.22 -66.22 -37.73
N SER A 154 36.15 -67.52 -37.44
CA SER A 154 35.09 -68.41 -37.95
C SER A 154 34.22 -68.95 -36.83
N THR A 155 32.94 -69.22 -37.10
CA THR A 155 32.03 -69.81 -36.11
C THR A 155 32.44 -71.24 -35.75
N PRO A 156 32.28 -71.66 -34.47
CA PRO A 156 32.49 -73.04 -34.05
C PRO A 156 31.75 -74.07 -34.93
N SER A 157 32.35 -75.23 -35.16
CA SER A 157 31.77 -76.29 -36.01
C SER A 157 30.45 -76.89 -35.49
N ASN A 158 30.14 -76.69 -34.20
CA ASN A 158 28.86 -77.05 -33.59
C ASN A 158 27.78 -75.95 -33.71
N PHE A 159 28.11 -74.76 -34.19
CA PHE A 159 27.17 -73.67 -34.40
C PHE A 159 26.40 -73.87 -35.72
N LYS A 160 25.14 -74.30 -35.62
CA LYS A 160 24.29 -74.66 -36.78
C LYS A 160 23.35 -73.53 -37.22
N THR A 161 23.36 -72.40 -36.53
CA THR A 161 22.51 -71.25 -36.86
C THR A 161 23.17 -70.39 -37.95
N ARG A 162 22.38 -69.83 -38.86
CA ARG A 162 22.88 -68.86 -39.86
C ARG A 162 23.30 -67.56 -39.17
N ALA A 163 24.61 -67.32 -39.14
CA ALA A 163 25.20 -66.04 -38.78
C ALA A 163 25.23 -65.07 -39.97
N VAL A 164 25.07 -63.78 -39.69
CA VAL A 164 25.26 -62.67 -40.64
C VAL A 164 26.27 -61.72 -40.02
N PHE A 165 27.33 -61.42 -40.76
CA PHE A 165 28.48 -60.65 -40.25
C PHE A 165 28.49 -59.24 -40.85
N TYR A 166 28.83 -58.25 -40.01
CA TYR A 166 29.03 -56.86 -40.41
C TYR A 166 30.27 -56.29 -39.71
N GLU A 167 30.99 -55.37 -40.36
CA GLU A 167 32.19 -54.73 -39.79
C GLU A 167 31.83 -53.66 -38.75
N ASP A 168 30.74 -52.94 -38.96
CA ASP A 168 30.20 -51.98 -37.98
C ASP A 168 28.67 -51.86 -38.08
N CYS A 169 28.07 -51.23 -37.08
CA CYS A 169 26.63 -51.05 -36.90
C CYS A 169 25.98 -50.06 -37.89
N GLU A 170 26.75 -49.23 -38.62
CA GLU A 170 26.20 -48.16 -39.45
C GLU A 170 25.84 -48.56 -40.90
N PRO A 171 26.68 -49.23 -41.70
CA PRO A 171 26.28 -49.61 -43.05
C PRO A 171 25.20 -50.71 -43.04
N CYS A 172 25.45 -51.84 -42.37
CA CYS A 172 24.61 -53.06 -42.34
C CYS A 172 23.81 -53.29 -43.64
N VAL A 173 24.47 -53.27 -44.80
CA VAL A 173 23.81 -53.27 -46.11
C VAL A 173 23.09 -54.61 -46.32
N GLY A 174 21.84 -54.57 -46.75
CA GLY A 174 21.00 -55.76 -46.93
C GLY A 174 20.44 -56.37 -45.65
N LEU A 175 20.59 -55.72 -44.48
CA LEU A 175 20.01 -56.22 -43.23
C LEU A 175 18.47 -56.37 -43.33
N GLU A 176 17.80 -55.40 -43.93
CA GLU A 176 16.36 -55.43 -44.19
C GLU A 176 15.95 -56.62 -45.08
N ASP A 177 16.74 -56.94 -46.11
CA ASP A 177 16.50 -58.07 -47.01
C ASP A 177 16.71 -59.41 -46.28
N GLN A 178 17.76 -59.53 -45.46
CA GLN A 178 18.02 -60.71 -44.63
C GLN A 178 16.89 -60.96 -43.62
N ILE A 179 16.26 -59.90 -43.10
CA ILE A 179 15.10 -60.01 -42.20
C ILE A 179 13.82 -60.34 -42.97
N SER A 180 13.63 -59.80 -44.17
CA SER A 180 12.50 -60.16 -45.04
C SER A 180 12.57 -61.64 -45.47
N GLU A 181 13.77 -62.14 -45.76
CA GLU A 181 14.03 -63.57 -46.03
C GLU A 181 13.71 -64.43 -44.80
N PHE A 182 14.12 -64.00 -43.60
CA PHE A 182 13.86 -64.70 -42.34
C PHE A 182 12.37 -64.72 -41.96
N LEU A 183 11.64 -63.62 -42.15
CA LEU A 183 10.18 -63.60 -41.98
C LEU A 183 9.49 -64.51 -42.99
N SER A 184 10.01 -64.59 -44.22
CA SER A 184 9.52 -65.52 -45.24
C SER A 184 9.75 -66.99 -44.87
N SER A 185 10.92 -67.35 -44.32
CA SER A 185 11.17 -68.74 -43.85
C SER A 185 10.23 -69.12 -42.69
N LEU A 186 10.01 -68.21 -41.73
CA LEU A 186 9.07 -68.41 -40.64
C LEU A 186 7.63 -68.58 -41.13
N PHE A 187 7.19 -67.79 -42.10
CA PHE A 187 5.86 -67.90 -42.71
C PHE A 187 5.64 -69.27 -43.38
N TRP A 188 6.58 -69.77 -44.17
CA TRP A 188 6.40 -71.05 -44.85
C TRP A 188 6.29 -72.24 -43.88
N VAL A 189 7.01 -72.21 -42.75
CA VAL A 189 6.85 -73.20 -41.67
C VAL A 189 5.49 -73.06 -40.98
N LEU A 190 5.00 -71.83 -40.78
CA LEU A 190 3.67 -71.56 -40.22
C LEU A 190 2.55 -72.07 -41.13
N GLU A 191 2.60 -71.75 -42.43
CA GLU A 191 1.60 -72.19 -43.42
C GLU A 191 1.61 -73.72 -43.58
N SER A 192 2.78 -74.35 -43.57
CA SER A 192 2.87 -75.83 -43.56
C SER A 192 2.14 -76.45 -42.36
N LYS A 193 2.32 -75.89 -41.16
CA LYS A 193 1.64 -76.36 -39.94
C LYS A 193 0.14 -76.08 -39.96
N ARG A 194 -0.28 -74.94 -40.52
CA ARG A 194 -1.71 -74.62 -40.73
C ARG A 194 -2.38 -75.62 -41.67
N LEU A 195 -1.75 -75.93 -42.80
CA LEU A 195 -2.23 -76.89 -43.79
C LEU A 195 -2.24 -78.33 -43.28
N GLU A 196 -1.28 -78.71 -42.44
CA GLU A 196 -1.29 -80.01 -41.75
C GLU A 196 -2.52 -80.14 -40.82
N ARG A 197 -2.75 -79.13 -39.97
CA ARG A 197 -3.91 -79.08 -39.06
C ARG A 197 -5.25 -79.02 -39.79
N SER A 198 -5.36 -78.29 -40.91
CA SER A 198 -6.63 -78.19 -41.66
C SER A 198 -7.06 -79.51 -42.31
N ARG A 199 -6.13 -80.46 -42.48
CA ARG A 199 -6.35 -81.81 -43.04
C ARG A 199 -6.58 -82.87 -41.97
N GLU A 200 -6.50 -82.52 -40.68
CA GLU A 200 -6.66 -83.44 -39.56
C GLU A 200 -8.12 -83.93 -39.47
N LYS A 201 -8.33 -85.25 -39.55
CA LYS A 201 -9.69 -85.83 -39.48
C LYS A 201 -10.28 -85.61 -38.09
N VAL A 202 -11.58 -85.28 -38.04
CA VAL A 202 -12.37 -85.04 -36.80
C VAL A 202 -12.16 -86.09 -35.70
N GLU A 203 -11.98 -87.36 -36.07
CA GLU A 203 -11.76 -88.47 -35.13
C GLU A 203 -10.36 -88.53 -34.51
N ARG A 204 -9.38 -87.80 -35.07
CA ARG A 204 -7.97 -87.78 -34.64
C ARG A 204 -7.56 -86.47 -33.95
N VAL A 205 -8.45 -85.49 -33.87
CA VAL A 205 -8.16 -84.14 -33.39
C VAL A 205 -7.59 -84.15 -31.98
N SER A 206 -6.31 -83.79 -31.84
CA SER A 206 -5.64 -83.68 -30.55
C SER A 206 -6.30 -82.63 -29.64
N LEU A 207 -6.56 -82.96 -28.37
CA LEU A 207 -7.07 -82.01 -27.38
C LEU A 207 -6.01 -80.93 -27.07
N LEU A 208 -6.28 -79.70 -27.47
CA LEU A 208 -5.49 -78.53 -27.07
C LEU A 208 -5.87 -78.09 -25.65
N LEU A 209 -4.89 -77.64 -24.87
CA LEU A 209 -5.04 -77.31 -23.45
C LEU A 209 -4.35 -75.98 -23.12
N ALA A 210 -4.98 -75.14 -22.29
CA ALA A 210 -4.27 -74.07 -21.58
C ALA A 210 -3.41 -74.67 -20.44
N PRO A 211 -2.37 -73.97 -19.95
CA PRO A 211 -1.35 -74.57 -19.07
C PRO A 211 -1.91 -75.21 -17.79
N PHE A 212 -2.91 -74.55 -17.17
CA PHE A 212 -3.54 -75.02 -15.94
C PHE A 212 -4.54 -76.17 -16.17
N GLU A 213 -5.13 -76.29 -17.37
CA GLU A 213 -6.15 -77.32 -17.67
C GLU A 213 -5.58 -78.75 -17.63
N ARG A 214 -4.26 -78.93 -17.75
CA ARG A 214 -3.62 -80.27 -17.77
C ARG A 214 -4.00 -81.16 -16.58
N LYS A 215 -4.33 -80.56 -15.42
CA LYS A 215 -4.77 -81.29 -14.22
C LYS A 215 -6.26 -81.64 -14.25
N ASP A 216 -7.08 -80.81 -14.89
CA ASP A 216 -8.55 -80.92 -14.92
C ASP A 216 -9.05 -82.05 -15.84
N PHE A 217 -8.21 -82.50 -16.78
CA PHE A 217 -8.54 -83.59 -17.72
C PHE A 217 -8.00 -84.98 -17.31
N VAL A 218 -7.39 -85.10 -16.12
CA VAL A 218 -6.91 -86.39 -15.61
C VAL A 218 -8.10 -87.25 -15.16
N GLY A 219 -8.30 -88.40 -15.80
CA GLY A 219 -9.37 -89.36 -15.45
C GLY A 219 -10.73 -89.12 -16.12
N LEU A 220 -10.83 -88.16 -17.06
CA LEU A 220 -12.05 -87.96 -17.86
C LEU A 220 -12.10 -88.89 -19.09
N ASP A 221 -13.32 -89.27 -19.51
CA ASP A 221 -13.56 -89.95 -20.78
C ASP A 221 -13.34 -88.98 -21.97
N LEU A 222 -12.15 -89.08 -22.56
CA LEU A 222 -11.73 -88.30 -23.72
C LEU A 222 -12.46 -88.71 -25.01
N GLU A 223 -13.06 -89.90 -25.07
CA GLU A 223 -13.78 -90.39 -26.27
C GLU A 223 -15.24 -89.96 -26.32
N SER A 224 -15.79 -89.42 -25.23
CA SER A 224 -17.19 -88.97 -25.16
C SER A 224 -17.57 -88.00 -26.28
N ARG A 225 -18.82 -88.08 -26.77
CA ARG A 225 -19.34 -87.21 -27.86
C ARG A 225 -19.21 -85.71 -27.55
N SER A 226 -19.29 -85.34 -26.28
CA SER A 226 -19.08 -83.97 -25.80
C SER A 226 -17.61 -83.57 -25.91
N ASN A 227 -16.68 -84.43 -25.49
CA ASN A 227 -15.25 -84.13 -25.60
C ASN A 227 -14.76 -84.11 -27.05
N ARG A 228 -15.27 -84.98 -27.95
CA ARG A 228 -14.98 -84.89 -29.39
C ARG A 228 -15.41 -83.53 -29.98
N LYS A 229 -16.61 -83.04 -29.64
CA LYS A 229 -17.07 -81.69 -30.01
C LYS A 229 -16.17 -80.59 -29.45
N ARG A 230 -15.71 -80.73 -28.20
CA ARG A 230 -14.74 -79.81 -27.57
C ARG A 230 -13.43 -79.77 -28.35
N CYS A 231 -12.81 -80.91 -28.65
CA CYS A 231 -11.58 -81.00 -29.44
C CYS A 231 -11.74 -80.29 -30.79
N VAL A 232 -12.85 -80.55 -31.51
CA VAL A 232 -13.16 -79.87 -32.76
C VAL A 232 -13.26 -78.36 -32.56
N GLY A 233 -14.04 -77.87 -31.59
CA GLY A 233 -14.18 -76.43 -31.34
C GLY A 233 -12.86 -75.73 -31.00
N ARG A 234 -12.02 -76.36 -30.17
CA ARG A 234 -10.68 -75.84 -29.82
C ARG A 234 -9.76 -75.82 -31.03
N MET A 235 -9.77 -76.88 -31.85
CA MET A 235 -9.01 -76.95 -33.11
C MET A 235 -9.49 -75.91 -34.13
N THR A 236 -10.80 -75.72 -34.29
CA THR A 236 -11.36 -74.69 -35.18
C THR A 236 -10.93 -73.29 -34.74
N LYS A 237 -10.92 -73.00 -33.43
CA LYS A 237 -10.35 -71.74 -32.89
C LYS A 237 -8.86 -71.61 -33.24
N HIS A 238 -8.07 -72.66 -33.03
CA HIS A 238 -6.63 -72.66 -33.32
C HIS A 238 -6.32 -72.49 -34.81
N LEU A 239 -7.13 -73.08 -35.70
CA LEU A 239 -7.08 -72.84 -37.15
C LEU A 239 -7.42 -71.39 -37.50
N GLY A 240 -8.36 -70.77 -36.77
CA GLY A 240 -8.61 -69.32 -36.83
C GLY A 240 -7.36 -68.52 -36.53
N ASP A 241 -6.68 -68.78 -35.41
CA ASP A 241 -5.45 -68.07 -35.03
C ASP A 241 -4.31 -68.25 -36.07
N LEU A 242 -4.08 -69.49 -36.53
CA LEU A 242 -3.04 -69.78 -37.53
C LEU A 242 -3.35 -69.15 -38.89
N SER A 243 -4.62 -69.10 -39.29
CA SER A 243 -5.05 -68.43 -40.53
C SER A 243 -4.89 -66.92 -40.42
N LEU A 244 -5.18 -66.35 -39.24
CA LEU A 244 -4.98 -64.93 -38.96
C LEU A 244 -3.50 -64.53 -39.03
N GLN A 245 -2.60 -65.31 -38.44
CA GLN A 245 -1.14 -65.10 -38.54
C GLN A 245 -0.56 -65.36 -39.94
N ALA A 246 -1.25 -66.15 -40.77
CA ALA A 246 -0.90 -66.39 -42.17
C ALA A 246 -1.46 -65.33 -43.15
N GLY A 247 -2.08 -64.26 -42.64
CA GLY A 247 -2.67 -63.17 -43.44
C GLY A 247 -4.06 -63.49 -44.04
N LEU A 248 -4.68 -64.62 -43.68
CA LEU A 248 -5.98 -65.06 -44.19
C LEU A 248 -7.12 -64.64 -43.26
N VAL A 249 -7.35 -63.33 -43.17
CA VAL A 249 -8.30 -62.74 -42.21
C VAL A 249 -9.75 -63.20 -42.43
N THR A 250 -10.18 -63.37 -43.68
CA THR A 250 -11.55 -63.82 -44.02
C THR A 250 -11.80 -65.29 -43.64
N GLU A 251 -10.81 -66.16 -43.86
CA GLU A 251 -10.86 -67.56 -43.43
C GLU A 251 -10.86 -67.65 -41.89
N ALA A 252 -10.04 -66.82 -41.22
CA ALA A 252 -10.01 -66.73 -39.77
C ALA A 252 -11.36 -66.32 -39.16
N LEU A 253 -12.06 -65.33 -39.73
CA LEU A 253 -13.41 -64.94 -39.28
C LEU A 253 -14.42 -66.09 -39.36
N SER A 254 -14.40 -66.86 -40.45
CA SER A 254 -15.24 -68.05 -40.61
C SER A 254 -14.92 -69.13 -39.56
N TYR A 255 -13.64 -69.40 -39.32
CA TYR A 255 -13.21 -70.33 -38.28
C TYR A 255 -13.60 -69.86 -36.87
N TYR A 256 -13.41 -68.59 -36.53
CA TYR A 256 -13.82 -68.08 -35.21
C TYR A 256 -15.33 -68.13 -35.00
N SER A 257 -16.14 -67.77 -35.99
CA SER A 257 -17.61 -67.89 -35.91
C SER A 257 -18.04 -69.35 -35.70
N SER A 258 -17.46 -70.27 -36.48
CA SER A 258 -17.73 -71.72 -36.34
C SER A 258 -17.31 -72.26 -34.97
N ALA A 259 -16.16 -71.81 -34.45
CA ALA A 259 -15.67 -72.20 -33.14
C ALA A 259 -16.57 -71.68 -32.01
N VAL A 260 -17.06 -70.44 -32.11
CA VAL A 260 -18.01 -69.85 -31.14
C VAL A 260 -19.25 -70.73 -30.97
N ASP A 261 -19.89 -71.15 -32.06
CA ASP A 261 -21.10 -71.98 -32.01
C ASP A 261 -20.83 -73.37 -31.39
N ILE A 262 -19.71 -74.01 -31.78
CA ILE A 262 -19.32 -75.33 -31.28
C ILE A 262 -18.98 -75.27 -29.78
N LEU A 263 -18.15 -74.31 -29.36
CA LEU A 263 -17.67 -74.18 -27.98
C LEU A 263 -18.78 -73.76 -27.02
N LYS A 264 -19.69 -72.89 -27.47
CA LYS A 264 -20.90 -72.51 -26.74
C LYS A 264 -21.83 -73.71 -26.53
N ALA A 265 -21.99 -74.58 -27.52
CA ALA A 265 -22.80 -75.80 -27.41
C ALA A 265 -22.24 -76.86 -26.44
N VAL A 266 -20.96 -76.78 -26.05
CA VAL A 266 -20.33 -77.67 -25.05
C VAL A 266 -19.93 -76.96 -23.75
N ASN A 267 -20.35 -75.72 -23.55
CA ASN A 267 -20.05 -74.87 -22.38
C ASN A 267 -18.53 -74.72 -22.08
N ASP A 268 -17.68 -74.72 -23.10
CA ASP A 268 -16.24 -74.49 -22.94
C ASP A 268 -15.94 -72.98 -22.87
N TRP A 269 -16.18 -72.39 -21.70
CA TRP A 269 -16.16 -70.93 -21.52
C TRP A 269 -14.79 -70.31 -21.80
N LEU A 270 -13.70 -70.94 -21.36
CA LEU A 270 -12.34 -70.42 -21.56
C LEU A 270 -12.02 -70.28 -23.06
N TRP A 271 -12.25 -71.33 -23.83
CA TRP A 271 -11.97 -71.33 -25.27
C TRP A 271 -13.00 -70.53 -26.07
N LEU A 272 -14.26 -70.46 -25.61
CA LEU A 272 -15.26 -69.55 -26.17
C LEU A 272 -14.85 -68.08 -26.00
N GLY A 273 -14.29 -67.70 -24.85
CA GLY A 273 -13.71 -66.36 -24.66
C GLY A 273 -12.56 -66.09 -25.64
N GLY A 274 -11.68 -67.08 -25.83
CA GLY A 274 -10.59 -67.01 -26.80
C GLY A 274 -11.06 -66.89 -28.26
N ALA A 275 -12.18 -67.53 -28.61
CA ALA A 275 -12.80 -67.42 -29.93
C ALA A 275 -13.45 -66.05 -30.14
N TYR A 276 -14.13 -65.48 -29.13
CA TYR A 276 -14.64 -64.11 -29.18
C TYR A 276 -13.52 -63.07 -29.28
N GLU A 277 -12.41 -63.23 -28.54
CA GLU A 277 -11.26 -62.33 -28.64
C GLU A 277 -10.64 -62.38 -30.04
N GLY A 278 -10.46 -63.57 -30.62
CA GLY A 278 -9.97 -63.75 -31.99
C GLY A 278 -10.90 -63.17 -33.05
N LEU A 279 -12.21 -63.36 -32.91
CA LEU A 279 -13.23 -62.77 -33.80
C LEU A 279 -13.20 -61.23 -33.76
N CYS A 280 -13.05 -60.65 -32.56
CA CYS A 280 -12.81 -59.22 -32.40
C CYS A 280 -11.52 -58.77 -33.06
N ALA A 281 -10.41 -59.48 -32.83
CA ALA A 281 -9.11 -59.11 -33.39
C ALA A 281 -9.12 -59.13 -34.92
N ALA A 282 -9.64 -60.18 -35.55
CA ALA A 282 -9.80 -60.27 -37.00
C ALA A 282 -10.72 -59.18 -37.57
N SER A 283 -11.82 -58.85 -36.88
CA SER A 283 -12.70 -57.73 -37.29
C SER A 283 -11.99 -56.37 -37.18
N VAL A 284 -11.21 -56.16 -36.12
CA VAL A 284 -10.45 -54.91 -35.89
C VAL A 284 -9.36 -54.69 -36.94
N ILE A 285 -8.72 -55.75 -37.41
CA ILE A 285 -7.68 -55.67 -38.45
C ILE A 285 -8.23 -55.16 -39.79
N LEU A 286 -9.48 -55.54 -40.13
CA LEU A 286 -10.15 -55.04 -41.34
C LEU A 286 -10.70 -53.61 -41.16
N LEU A 287 -11.26 -53.30 -39.99
CA LEU A 287 -11.96 -52.02 -39.75
C LEU A 287 -11.05 -50.88 -39.29
N TYR A 288 -9.91 -51.17 -38.65
CA TYR A 288 -8.99 -50.20 -38.07
C TYR A 288 -7.51 -50.52 -38.37
N PRO A 289 -7.10 -50.72 -39.65
CA PRO A 289 -5.74 -51.11 -40.00
C PRO A 289 -4.67 -50.11 -39.50
N ASN A 290 -5.05 -48.84 -39.32
CA ASN A 290 -4.21 -47.78 -38.76
C ASN A 290 -3.84 -47.97 -37.27
N LEU A 291 -4.55 -48.84 -36.53
CA LEU A 291 -4.25 -49.19 -35.14
C LEU A 291 -3.10 -50.22 -35.02
N SER A 292 -2.56 -50.69 -36.16
CA SER A 292 -1.28 -51.39 -36.20
C SER A 292 -0.13 -50.47 -35.73
N ARG A 293 0.97 -51.05 -35.22
CA ARG A 293 2.12 -50.29 -34.69
C ARG A 293 2.85 -49.54 -35.82
N SER A 294 2.40 -48.33 -36.15
CA SER A 294 3.11 -47.42 -37.03
C SER A 294 4.36 -46.89 -36.33
N PHE A 295 5.54 -47.24 -36.85
CA PHE A 295 6.78 -46.58 -36.44
C PHE A 295 6.79 -45.18 -37.08
N PRO A 296 6.88 -44.09 -36.27
CA PRO A 296 6.91 -42.75 -36.84
C PRO A 296 8.15 -42.61 -37.73
N LEU A 297 7.92 -42.37 -39.02
CA LEU A 297 8.96 -41.96 -39.95
C LEU A 297 9.53 -40.63 -39.46
N GLN A 298 10.68 -40.68 -38.78
CA GLN A 298 11.47 -39.49 -38.49
C GLN A 298 11.97 -38.89 -39.81
N ARG A 299 11.14 -38.05 -40.43
CA ARG A 299 11.65 -36.96 -41.27
C ARG A 299 12.49 -36.09 -40.36
N ASN A 300 13.75 -35.90 -40.72
CA ASN A 300 14.69 -35.03 -40.01
C ASN A 300 14.25 -33.56 -40.13
N ALA A 301 13.27 -33.17 -39.32
CA ALA A 301 12.87 -31.78 -39.11
C ALA A 301 13.78 -31.17 -38.03
N SER A 302 14.99 -30.80 -38.44
CA SER A 302 15.75 -29.80 -37.69
C SER A 302 15.04 -28.46 -37.87
N LEU A 303 14.32 -28.00 -36.84
CA LEU A 303 14.10 -26.58 -36.48
C LEU A 303 13.05 -26.44 -35.34
N GLN A 304 13.46 -25.73 -34.28
CA GLN A 304 12.64 -25.03 -33.27
C GLN A 304 11.76 -25.84 -32.30
N GLU A 305 12.29 -26.08 -31.10
CA GLU A 305 11.47 -26.28 -29.90
C GLU A 305 10.89 -24.94 -29.41
N GLY A 306 9.57 -24.88 -29.16
CA GLY A 306 8.90 -23.65 -28.73
C GLY A 306 7.47 -23.87 -28.22
N SER A 307 7.35 -24.09 -26.91
CA SER A 307 6.12 -23.98 -26.08
C SER A 307 4.95 -24.99 -26.30
N PRO A 308 4.30 -25.46 -25.22
CA PRO A 308 3.16 -26.39 -25.30
C PRO A 308 1.84 -25.65 -25.58
N GLY A 309 1.61 -25.28 -26.84
CA GLY A 309 0.32 -24.76 -27.30
C GLY A 309 -0.76 -25.84 -27.30
N LYS A 310 -1.95 -25.54 -26.75
CA LYS A 310 -3.13 -26.41 -26.81
C LYS A 310 -3.58 -26.65 -28.26
N GLN A 311 -3.09 -27.70 -28.91
CA GLN A 311 -3.75 -28.22 -30.10
C GLN A 311 -5.05 -28.91 -29.68
N ARG A 312 -6.17 -28.23 -29.96
CA ARG A 312 -7.48 -28.91 -30.05
C ARG A 312 -7.33 -30.04 -31.07
N SER A 313 -7.96 -31.17 -30.77
CA SER A 313 -8.23 -32.21 -31.76
C SER A 313 -8.97 -31.59 -32.94
N SER A 314 -8.23 -31.30 -34.01
CA SER A 314 -8.76 -31.10 -35.35
C SER A 314 -8.56 -32.41 -36.10
N SER A 315 -9.61 -32.84 -36.78
CA SER A 315 -9.65 -34.09 -37.54
C SER A 315 -8.58 -34.10 -38.64
N ILE A 316 -7.43 -34.74 -38.36
CA ILE A 316 -6.53 -35.20 -39.42
C ILE A 316 -7.16 -36.46 -40.00
N SER A 317 -8.02 -36.25 -41.01
CA SER A 317 -8.63 -37.30 -41.80
C SER A 317 -7.58 -37.97 -42.68
N THR A 318 -6.96 -39.05 -42.19
CA THR A 318 -6.19 -40.00 -42.99
C THR A 318 -6.96 -41.32 -43.10
N ASN A 319 -8.07 -41.27 -43.84
CA ASN A 319 -8.78 -42.46 -44.29
C ASN A 319 -7.91 -43.18 -45.32
N SER A 320 -7.31 -44.29 -44.92
CA SER A 320 -6.71 -45.27 -45.84
C SER A 320 -6.99 -46.68 -45.35
N LEU A 321 -8.29 -47.00 -45.24
CA LEU A 321 -8.73 -48.38 -45.45
C LEU A 321 -8.27 -48.82 -46.85
N PRO A 322 -7.86 -50.09 -47.04
CA PRO A 322 -7.68 -50.61 -48.39
C PRO A 322 -8.98 -50.39 -49.18
N SER A 323 -8.86 -49.79 -50.37
CA SER A 323 -9.98 -49.39 -51.25
C SER A 323 -10.88 -48.22 -50.80
N GLY A 324 -10.66 -47.59 -49.64
CA GLY A 324 -11.36 -46.35 -49.25
C GLY A 324 -12.87 -46.48 -48.96
N MET A 325 -13.36 -47.71 -48.78
CA MET A 325 -14.76 -48.03 -48.47
C MET A 325 -15.13 -47.63 -47.04
N SER A 326 -16.41 -47.44 -46.74
CA SER A 326 -16.85 -47.19 -45.36
C SER A 326 -16.88 -48.47 -44.51
N PRO A 327 -16.75 -48.37 -43.17
CA PRO A 327 -16.89 -49.52 -42.27
C PRO A 327 -18.21 -50.31 -42.40
N ALA A 328 -19.25 -49.72 -43.01
CA ALA A 328 -20.53 -50.37 -43.27
C ALA A 328 -20.56 -51.12 -44.61
N GLU A 329 -19.82 -50.66 -45.63
CA GLU A 329 -19.67 -51.36 -46.92
C GLU A 329 -18.84 -52.65 -46.75
N LEU A 330 -17.74 -52.59 -45.98
CA LEU A 330 -16.91 -53.76 -45.66
C LEU A 330 -17.68 -54.89 -44.97
N GLN A 331 -18.71 -54.56 -44.18
CA GLN A 331 -19.60 -55.54 -43.54
C GLN A 331 -20.57 -56.23 -44.51
N GLN A 332 -20.84 -55.64 -45.68
CA GLN A 332 -21.69 -56.26 -46.71
C GLN A 332 -20.89 -57.22 -47.59
N GLU A 333 -19.61 -56.95 -47.82
CA GLU A 333 -18.73 -57.82 -48.62
C GLU A 333 -18.11 -58.97 -47.82
N VAL A 334 -17.75 -58.75 -46.55
CA VAL A 334 -17.02 -59.74 -45.74
C VAL A 334 -17.90 -60.36 -44.67
N GLN A 335 -18.25 -61.63 -44.85
CA GLN A 335 -19.07 -62.40 -43.91
C GLN A 335 -18.40 -62.54 -42.52
N ASN A 336 -19.22 -62.51 -41.46
CA ASN A 336 -18.84 -62.67 -40.06
C ASN A 336 -17.96 -61.55 -39.45
N VAL A 337 -17.74 -60.43 -40.14
CA VAL A 337 -17.14 -59.22 -39.53
C VAL A 337 -18.09 -58.65 -38.46
N LEU A 338 -17.56 -58.35 -37.28
CA LEU A 338 -18.32 -57.68 -36.23
C LEU A 338 -18.44 -56.18 -36.51
N SER A 339 -19.63 -55.61 -36.27
CA SER A 339 -19.82 -54.16 -36.33
C SER A 339 -18.98 -53.44 -35.24
N PRO A 340 -18.65 -52.15 -35.42
CA PRO A 340 -18.02 -51.33 -34.39
C PRO A 340 -18.72 -51.39 -33.02
N GLU A 341 -20.05 -51.50 -32.99
CA GLU A 341 -20.81 -51.60 -31.73
C GLU A 341 -20.73 -52.99 -31.08
N ASP A 342 -20.56 -54.05 -31.86
CA ASP A 342 -20.54 -55.42 -31.38
C ASP A 342 -19.17 -55.85 -30.87
N ILE A 343 -18.08 -55.27 -31.38
CA ILE A 343 -16.71 -55.54 -30.90
C ILE A 343 -16.60 -55.32 -29.38
N PRO A 344 -17.04 -54.17 -28.79
CA PRO A 344 -17.08 -54.00 -27.34
C PRO A 344 -18.00 -54.99 -26.61
N LYS A 345 -19.11 -55.42 -27.23
CA LYS A 345 -20.04 -56.41 -26.63
C LYS A 345 -19.35 -57.78 -26.51
N ARG A 346 -18.73 -58.26 -27.59
CA ARG A 346 -17.98 -59.53 -27.63
C ARG A 346 -16.75 -59.51 -26.73
N TYR A 347 -16.03 -58.39 -26.63
CA TYR A 347 -14.95 -58.25 -25.63
C TYR A 347 -15.47 -58.37 -24.19
N ARG A 348 -16.63 -57.79 -23.85
CA ARG A 348 -17.23 -57.99 -22.51
C ARG A 348 -17.59 -59.45 -22.26
N GLU A 349 -18.17 -60.15 -23.24
CA GLU A 349 -18.46 -61.58 -23.13
C GLU A 349 -17.18 -62.41 -22.92
N ALA A 350 -16.12 -62.14 -23.67
CA ALA A 350 -14.81 -62.77 -23.50
C ALA A 350 -14.23 -62.53 -22.10
N ILE A 351 -14.21 -61.29 -21.62
CA ILE A 351 -13.74 -60.93 -20.26
C ILE A 351 -14.56 -61.63 -19.18
N ILE A 352 -15.89 -61.68 -19.30
CA ILE A 352 -16.79 -62.41 -18.37
C ILE A 352 -16.53 -63.93 -18.41
N HIS A 353 -16.05 -64.47 -19.52
CA HIS A 353 -15.67 -65.88 -19.62
C HIS A 353 -14.29 -66.14 -19.01
N TYR A 354 -13.33 -65.23 -19.19
CA TYR A 354 -12.01 -65.30 -18.56
C TYR A 354 -12.08 -65.17 -17.04
N SER A 355 -12.92 -64.26 -16.52
CA SER A 355 -13.10 -64.02 -15.08
C SER A 355 -13.71 -65.21 -14.31
N LYS A 356 -14.13 -66.28 -15.00
CA LYS A 356 -14.53 -67.55 -14.38
C LYS A 356 -13.33 -68.40 -13.92
N TYR A 357 -12.12 -68.10 -14.39
CA TYR A 357 -10.92 -68.90 -14.17
C TYR A 357 -9.82 -68.05 -13.51
N LEU A 358 -9.51 -68.32 -12.25
CA LEU A 358 -8.51 -67.57 -11.48
C LEU A 358 -7.14 -67.50 -12.19
N ASN A 359 -6.72 -68.61 -12.79
CA ASN A 359 -5.44 -68.73 -13.51
C ASN A 359 -5.44 -68.07 -14.90
N ALA A 360 -6.57 -67.49 -15.35
CA ALA A 360 -6.68 -66.75 -16.61
C ALA A 360 -6.70 -65.22 -16.42
N GLY A 361 -6.54 -64.71 -15.20
CA GLY A 361 -6.63 -63.27 -14.90
C GLY A 361 -5.63 -62.38 -15.65
N ILE A 362 -4.53 -62.93 -16.17
CA ILE A 362 -3.60 -62.21 -17.06
C ILE A 362 -4.21 -62.01 -18.45
N ILE A 363 -4.84 -63.06 -19.00
CA ILE A 363 -5.58 -62.99 -20.27
C ILE A 363 -6.77 -62.02 -20.13
N GLU A 364 -7.48 -62.08 -19.00
CA GLU A 364 -8.56 -61.14 -18.65
C GLU A 364 -8.07 -59.68 -18.67
N MET A 365 -6.91 -59.43 -18.05
CA MET A 365 -6.31 -58.09 -17.97
C MET A 365 -5.89 -57.54 -19.32
N GLU A 366 -5.19 -58.34 -20.13
CA GLU A 366 -4.80 -57.94 -21.48
C GLU A 366 -6.00 -57.74 -22.40
N ALA A 367 -7.02 -58.59 -22.32
CA ALA A 367 -8.27 -58.42 -23.05
C ALA A 367 -8.96 -57.10 -22.69
N CYS A 368 -8.95 -56.70 -21.41
CA CYS A 368 -9.42 -55.37 -21.00
C CYS A 368 -8.57 -54.24 -21.61
N PHE A 369 -7.24 -54.37 -21.68
CA PHE A 369 -6.37 -53.36 -22.31
C PHE A 369 -6.58 -53.25 -23.83
N LYS A 370 -6.71 -54.38 -24.54
CA LYS A 370 -7.04 -54.43 -25.98
C LYS A 370 -8.40 -53.78 -26.23
N ALA A 371 -9.43 -54.19 -25.48
CA ALA A 371 -10.79 -53.64 -25.58
C ALA A 371 -10.82 -52.13 -25.27
N ALA A 372 -10.06 -51.67 -24.27
CA ALA A 372 -9.94 -50.25 -23.96
C ALA A 372 -9.32 -49.46 -25.12
N ARG A 373 -8.22 -49.94 -25.73
CA ARG A 373 -7.57 -49.30 -26.88
C ARG A 373 -8.49 -49.16 -28.09
N ILE A 374 -9.22 -50.23 -28.43
CA ILE A 374 -10.21 -50.20 -29.51
C ILE A 374 -11.33 -49.19 -29.17
N ALA A 375 -11.79 -49.16 -27.92
CA ALA A 375 -12.79 -48.19 -27.49
C ALA A 375 -12.27 -46.73 -27.48
N VAL A 376 -10.96 -46.48 -27.33
CA VAL A 376 -10.36 -45.16 -27.55
C VAL A 376 -10.44 -44.77 -29.03
N GLU A 377 -10.04 -45.67 -29.94
CA GLU A 377 -10.08 -45.46 -31.39
C GLU A 377 -11.52 -45.19 -31.89
N GLN A 378 -12.50 -45.89 -31.32
CA GLN A 378 -13.93 -45.68 -31.57
C GLN A 378 -14.52 -44.40 -30.95
N GLY A 379 -13.73 -43.59 -30.23
CA GLY A 379 -14.20 -42.42 -29.48
C GLY A 379 -15.06 -42.73 -28.24
N GLY A 380 -15.20 -44.00 -27.89
CA GLY A 380 -16.05 -44.52 -26.82
C GLY A 380 -15.47 -44.36 -25.41
N THR A 381 -15.21 -43.12 -24.98
CA THR A 381 -14.52 -42.79 -23.70
C THR A 381 -15.10 -43.50 -22.46
N LEU A 382 -16.42 -43.55 -22.32
CA LEU A 382 -17.07 -44.27 -21.21
C LEU A 382 -16.81 -45.78 -21.27
N GLN A 383 -16.88 -46.38 -22.46
CA GLN A 383 -16.66 -47.82 -22.64
C GLN A 383 -15.20 -48.19 -22.33
N ALA A 384 -14.25 -47.39 -22.84
CA ALA A 384 -12.83 -47.51 -22.50
C ALA A 384 -12.62 -47.43 -20.99
N SER A 385 -13.23 -46.46 -20.31
CA SER A 385 -13.14 -46.37 -18.85
C SER A 385 -13.76 -47.54 -18.10
N THR A 386 -14.76 -48.25 -18.64
CA THR A 386 -15.30 -49.47 -18.01
C THR A 386 -14.28 -50.60 -18.08
N PHE A 387 -13.67 -50.84 -19.24
CA PHE A 387 -12.62 -51.86 -19.39
C PHE A 387 -11.39 -51.56 -18.50
N LEU A 388 -10.93 -50.30 -18.46
CA LEU A 388 -9.83 -49.87 -17.58
C LEU A 388 -10.18 -49.95 -16.09
N GLN A 389 -11.46 -49.88 -15.72
CA GLN A 389 -11.90 -50.06 -14.34
C GLN A 389 -11.91 -51.55 -13.95
N ASN A 390 -12.30 -52.46 -14.84
CA ASN A 390 -12.19 -53.90 -14.60
C ASN A 390 -10.74 -54.30 -14.30
N VAL A 391 -9.76 -53.80 -15.07
CA VAL A 391 -8.33 -54.03 -14.82
C VAL A 391 -7.93 -53.75 -13.37
N ILE A 392 -8.51 -52.76 -12.69
CA ILE A 392 -8.16 -52.43 -11.30
C ILE A 392 -8.62 -53.53 -10.32
N PHE A 393 -9.76 -54.18 -10.60
CA PHE A 393 -10.33 -55.22 -9.73
C PHE A 393 -9.74 -56.61 -9.93
N ILE A 394 -9.06 -56.88 -11.06
CA ILE A 394 -8.37 -58.16 -11.28
C ILE A 394 -7.22 -58.29 -10.27
N ASN A 395 -7.37 -59.24 -9.34
CA ASN A 395 -6.40 -59.52 -8.29
C ASN A 395 -5.34 -60.50 -8.80
N LEU A 396 -4.12 -60.03 -9.02
CA LEU A 396 -2.98 -60.82 -9.49
C LEU A 396 -1.77 -60.63 -8.58
N THR A 397 -1.06 -61.72 -8.32
CA THR A 397 0.24 -61.75 -7.64
C THR A 397 1.34 -61.29 -8.59
N LEU A 398 1.42 -59.98 -8.81
CA LEU A 398 2.42 -59.34 -9.66
C LEU A 398 3.67 -58.90 -8.87
N SER A 399 4.82 -58.88 -9.53
CA SER A 399 6.03 -58.18 -9.07
C SER A 399 5.82 -56.65 -9.04
N GLU A 400 6.67 -55.92 -8.33
CA GLU A 400 6.56 -54.46 -8.26
C GLU A 400 6.79 -53.79 -9.63
N THR A 401 7.66 -54.35 -10.48
CA THR A 401 7.91 -53.87 -11.86
C THR A 401 6.68 -54.03 -12.75
N GLU A 402 6.00 -55.18 -12.69
CA GLU A 402 4.74 -55.39 -13.42
C GLU A 402 3.61 -54.50 -12.90
N LYS A 403 3.54 -54.23 -11.58
CA LYS A 403 2.58 -53.26 -11.02
C LYS A 403 2.86 -51.84 -11.51
N ILE A 404 4.12 -51.42 -11.60
CA ILE A 404 4.50 -50.13 -12.18
C ILE A 404 4.01 -50.05 -13.63
N GLN A 405 4.31 -51.05 -14.46
CA GLN A 405 3.86 -51.09 -15.86
C GLN A 405 2.32 -51.08 -16.00
N ARG A 406 1.59 -51.83 -15.17
CA ARG A 406 0.12 -51.83 -15.10
C ARG A 406 -0.44 -50.43 -14.84
N PHE A 407 0.09 -49.75 -13.82
CA PHE A 407 -0.41 -48.43 -13.43
C PHE A 407 0.02 -47.32 -14.40
N THR A 408 1.20 -47.41 -15.01
CA THR A 408 1.61 -46.52 -16.10
C THR A 408 0.68 -46.68 -17.31
N SER A 409 0.46 -47.92 -17.78
CA SER A 409 -0.42 -48.21 -18.92
C SER A 409 -1.88 -47.77 -18.68
N LEU A 410 -2.40 -47.97 -17.46
CA LEU A 410 -3.69 -47.40 -17.05
C LEU A 410 -3.69 -45.87 -17.12
N SER A 411 -2.62 -45.22 -16.64
CA SER A 411 -2.53 -43.76 -16.62
C SER A 411 -2.53 -43.15 -18.02
N ASP A 412 -1.81 -43.77 -18.95
CA ASP A 412 -1.69 -43.25 -20.31
C ASP A 412 -2.99 -43.41 -21.09
N LEU A 413 -3.68 -44.56 -20.97
CA LEU A 413 -5.01 -44.74 -21.56
C LEU A 413 -6.07 -43.84 -20.91
N TYR A 414 -6.03 -43.63 -19.59
CA TYR A 414 -6.89 -42.62 -18.93
C TYR A 414 -6.54 -41.19 -19.36
N THR A 415 -5.30 -40.90 -19.76
CA THR A 415 -4.89 -39.60 -20.32
C THR A 415 -5.45 -39.42 -21.72
N GLN A 416 -5.37 -40.44 -22.59
CA GLN A 416 -5.89 -40.41 -23.96
C GLN A 416 -7.41 -40.13 -24.01
N ILE A 417 -8.20 -40.70 -23.10
CA ILE A 417 -9.65 -40.43 -23.00
C ILE A 417 -10.01 -39.15 -22.19
N GLY A 418 -9.03 -38.32 -21.81
CA GLY A 418 -9.24 -37.07 -21.07
C GLY A 418 -9.59 -37.23 -19.59
N PHE A 419 -9.52 -38.43 -19.02
CA PHE A 419 -9.86 -38.73 -17.61
C PHE A 419 -8.66 -38.44 -16.67
N HIS A 420 -8.13 -37.22 -16.73
CA HIS A 420 -6.86 -36.82 -16.11
C HIS A 420 -6.74 -37.10 -14.60
N ARG A 421 -7.86 -37.09 -13.84
CA ARG A 421 -7.86 -37.45 -12.41
C ARG A 421 -7.60 -38.94 -12.20
N LYS A 422 -8.23 -39.83 -12.98
CA LYS A 422 -7.96 -41.27 -12.94
C LYS A 422 -6.52 -41.57 -13.41
N ALA A 423 -6.07 -40.86 -14.45
CA ALA A 423 -4.69 -40.94 -14.91
C ALA A 423 -3.68 -40.58 -13.80
N SER A 424 -3.89 -39.44 -13.12
CA SER A 424 -3.01 -38.97 -12.04
C SER A 424 -3.02 -39.89 -10.82
N PHE A 425 -4.17 -40.49 -10.50
CA PHE A 425 -4.26 -41.52 -9.46
C PHE A 425 -3.40 -42.74 -9.81
N CYS A 426 -3.49 -43.25 -11.04
CA CYS A 426 -2.64 -44.36 -11.50
C CYS A 426 -1.15 -43.98 -11.54
N ARG A 427 -0.78 -42.78 -12.01
CA ARG A 427 0.62 -42.26 -11.96
C ARG A 427 1.16 -42.22 -10.52
N ARG A 428 0.37 -41.74 -9.56
CA ARG A 428 0.74 -41.72 -8.14
C ARG A 428 0.92 -43.15 -7.59
N LEU A 429 0.04 -44.10 -7.94
CA LEU A 429 0.22 -45.50 -7.56
C LEU A 429 1.52 -46.09 -8.15
N ALA A 430 1.82 -45.87 -9.43
CA ALA A 430 3.07 -46.27 -10.06
C ALA A 430 4.30 -45.65 -9.34
N ALA A 431 4.25 -44.36 -9.03
CA ALA A 431 5.29 -43.66 -8.27
C ALA A 431 5.57 -44.34 -6.93
N THR A 432 4.54 -44.61 -6.13
CA THR A 432 4.72 -45.28 -4.82
C THR A 432 5.29 -46.71 -4.95
N ARG A 433 5.02 -47.43 -6.04
CA ARG A 433 5.61 -48.77 -6.26
C ARG A 433 7.12 -48.70 -6.49
N HIS A 434 7.64 -47.65 -7.14
CA HIS A 434 9.09 -47.47 -7.31
C HIS A 434 9.85 -47.39 -5.98
N VAL A 435 9.20 -47.04 -4.87
CA VAL A 435 9.82 -46.87 -3.54
C VAL A 435 9.19 -47.78 -2.47
N SER A 436 8.43 -48.78 -2.92
CA SER A 436 7.85 -49.83 -2.09
C SER A 436 8.92 -50.65 -1.39
N ALA A 437 8.69 -51.04 -0.13
CA ALA A 437 9.58 -51.94 0.62
C ALA A 437 9.72 -53.34 -0.02
N GLN A 438 8.82 -53.70 -0.94
CA GLN A 438 8.87 -54.94 -1.72
C GLN A 438 9.69 -54.82 -3.01
N ASN A 439 10.14 -53.61 -3.38
CA ASN A 439 10.98 -53.39 -4.55
C ASN A 439 12.47 -53.49 -4.18
N PRO A 440 13.24 -54.45 -4.72
CA PRO A 440 14.67 -54.60 -4.40
C PRO A 440 15.54 -53.45 -4.90
N GLN A 441 15.07 -52.63 -5.85
CA GLN A 441 15.79 -51.47 -6.38
C GLN A 441 14.93 -50.20 -6.30
N PRO A 442 14.87 -49.54 -5.13
CA PRO A 442 14.04 -48.36 -4.93
C PRO A 442 14.53 -47.16 -5.74
N ASN A 443 13.65 -46.56 -6.56
CA ASN A 443 13.98 -45.41 -7.41
C ASN A 443 13.19 -44.16 -7.02
N TRP A 444 13.79 -43.32 -6.17
CA TRP A 444 13.18 -42.08 -5.70
C TRP A 444 13.07 -40.99 -6.77
N SER A 445 13.96 -40.96 -7.76
CA SER A 445 13.91 -39.99 -8.85
C SER A 445 12.70 -40.20 -9.77
N GLN A 446 12.43 -41.46 -10.14
CA GLN A 446 11.27 -41.80 -10.95
C GLN A 446 9.96 -41.62 -10.16
N CYS A 447 9.98 -41.94 -8.86
CA CYS A 447 8.86 -41.64 -7.96
C CYS A 447 8.52 -40.14 -7.95
N TYR A 448 9.52 -39.27 -7.74
CA TYR A 448 9.34 -37.81 -7.77
C TYR A 448 8.82 -37.30 -9.13
N GLN A 449 9.40 -37.76 -10.25
CA GLN A 449 8.97 -37.36 -11.59
C GLN A 449 7.52 -37.76 -11.90
N LEU A 450 7.12 -38.99 -11.57
CA LEU A 450 5.75 -39.46 -11.77
C LEU A 450 4.74 -38.75 -10.84
N MET A 451 5.15 -38.35 -9.64
CA MET A 451 4.32 -37.53 -8.75
C MET A 451 4.13 -36.11 -9.26
N LEU A 452 5.16 -35.46 -9.82
CA LEU A 452 5.03 -34.16 -10.50
C LEU A 452 4.02 -34.24 -11.65
N GLN A 453 4.09 -35.29 -12.47
CA GLN A 453 3.14 -35.53 -13.56
C GLN A 453 1.71 -35.85 -13.08
N ALA A 454 1.51 -36.18 -11.81
CA ALA A 454 0.20 -36.44 -11.21
C ALA A 454 -0.47 -35.17 -10.62
N LEU A 455 0.23 -34.05 -10.49
CA LEU A 455 -0.31 -32.85 -9.81
C LEU A 455 -1.51 -32.23 -10.55
N SER A 456 -1.43 -32.17 -11.88
CA SER A 456 -2.45 -31.54 -12.72
C SER A 456 -3.84 -32.19 -12.58
N GLY A 457 -3.93 -33.53 -12.54
CA GLY A 457 -5.20 -34.23 -12.32
C GLY A 457 -5.73 -34.14 -10.88
N HIS A 458 -4.94 -33.64 -9.94
CA HIS A 458 -5.37 -33.26 -8.59
C HIS A 458 -5.71 -31.77 -8.45
N LYS A 459 -5.71 -31.00 -9.56
CA LYS A 459 -5.87 -29.53 -9.60
C LYS A 459 -4.86 -28.80 -8.70
N LEU A 460 -3.63 -29.29 -8.65
CA LEU A 460 -2.55 -28.70 -7.87
C LEU A 460 -1.51 -28.09 -8.83
N SER A 461 -1.36 -26.77 -8.81
CA SER A 461 -0.17 -26.12 -9.36
C SER A 461 0.91 -26.06 -8.27
N LEU A 462 2.17 -25.92 -8.68
CA LEU A 462 3.26 -25.58 -7.78
C LEU A 462 3.54 -24.07 -7.76
N ASP A 463 2.85 -23.26 -8.54
CA ASP A 463 2.96 -21.79 -8.42
C ASP A 463 2.00 -21.28 -7.32
N PRO A 464 2.51 -20.58 -6.28
CA PRO A 464 1.65 -20.00 -5.23
C PRO A 464 0.65 -18.95 -5.75
N THR A 465 0.91 -18.34 -6.91
CA THR A 465 0.04 -17.31 -7.50
C THR A 465 -1.13 -17.91 -8.29
N GLU A 466 -0.97 -19.12 -8.82
CA GLU A 466 -2.04 -19.86 -9.50
C GLU A 466 -3.00 -20.57 -8.52
N PHE A 467 -2.67 -20.59 -7.23
CA PHE A 467 -3.49 -21.24 -6.19
C PHE A 467 -4.45 -20.23 -5.53
N PRO A 468 -5.76 -20.24 -5.85
CA PRO A 468 -6.68 -19.20 -5.39
C PRO A 468 -7.00 -19.32 -3.90
N ARG A 469 -6.74 -18.25 -3.14
CA ARG A 469 -7.22 -18.11 -1.76
C ARG A 469 -8.76 -18.12 -1.74
N GLY A 470 -9.37 -19.08 -1.05
CA GLY A 470 -10.83 -19.19 -0.89
C GLY A 470 -11.61 -20.03 -1.93
N GLY A 471 -10.94 -20.71 -2.87
CA GLY A 471 -11.61 -21.59 -3.85
C GLY A 471 -11.32 -23.08 -3.62
N LEU A 472 -12.35 -23.92 -3.50
CA LEU A 472 -12.21 -25.40 -3.43
C LEU A 472 -11.76 -26.01 -4.78
N GLN A 473 -10.51 -25.78 -5.17
CA GLN A 473 -9.89 -26.41 -6.32
C GLN A 473 -9.36 -27.82 -5.95
N GLY A 474 -10.23 -28.83 -6.03
CA GLY A 474 -9.84 -30.23 -5.82
C GLY A 474 -10.16 -30.75 -4.43
N TRP A 475 -9.27 -31.59 -3.87
CA TRP A 475 -9.46 -32.24 -2.56
C TRP A 475 -8.23 -31.95 -1.69
N PRO A 476 -8.30 -31.00 -0.73
CA PRO A 476 -7.15 -30.59 0.07
C PRO A 476 -6.42 -31.75 0.74
N ALA A 477 -7.13 -32.71 1.35
CA ALA A 477 -6.52 -33.88 1.97
C ALA A 477 -5.64 -34.71 1.01
N LEU A 478 -6.04 -34.85 -0.26
CA LEU A 478 -5.23 -35.55 -1.27
C LEU A 478 -4.05 -34.70 -1.78
N GLN A 479 -4.22 -33.38 -1.81
CA GLN A 479 -3.17 -32.43 -2.21
C GLN A 479 -2.08 -32.32 -1.14
N ILE A 480 -2.46 -32.18 0.13
CA ILE A 480 -1.57 -32.22 1.29
C ILE A 480 -0.77 -33.53 1.30
N GLN A 481 -1.44 -34.67 1.14
CA GLN A 481 -0.77 -35.97 1.09
C GLN A 481 0.23 -36.08 -0.08
N LEU A 482 -0.13 -35.60 -1.28
CA LEU A 482 0.75 -35.61 -2.44
C LEU A 482 1.94 -34.65 -2.29
N LEU A 483 1.75 -33.50 -1.63
CA LEU A 483 2.85 -32.58 -1.28
C LEU A 483 3.79 -33.19 -0.23
N GLN A 484 3.27 -33.87 0.79
CA GLN A 484 4.07 -34.62 1.76
C GLN A 484 4.90 -35.73 1.08
N GLU A 485 4.29 -36.51 0.17
CA GLU A 485 4.98 -37.52 -0.62
C GLU A 485 6.09 -36.90 -1.50
N LEU A 486 5.84 -35.74 -2.13
CA LEU A 486 6.86 -34.98 -2.87
C LEU A 486 8.02 -34.50 -1.98
N VAL A 487 7.75 -34.00 -0.76
CA VAL A 487 8.80 -33.62 0.20
C VAL A 487 9.66 -34.83 0.58
N VAL A 488 9.02 -35.96 0.89
CA VAL A 488 9.73 -37.20 1.24
C VAL A 488 10.60 -37.69 0.06
N ALA A 489 10.07 -37.68 -1.16
CA ALA A 489 10.84 -38.10 -2.33
C ALA A 489 12.01 -37.16 -2.63
N ALA A 490 11.80 -35.84 -2.62
CA ALA A 490 12.87 -34.86 -2.81
C ALA A 490 13.99 -35.01 -1.77
N ARG A 491 13.63 -35.22 -0.50
CA ARG A 491 14.59 -35.49 0.59
C ARG A 491 15.36 -36.80 0.36
N ARG A 492 14.68 -37.87 -0.07
CA ARG A 492 15.31 -39.19 -0.34
C ARG A 492 16.17 -39.21 -1.60
N MET A 493 15.95 -38.30 -2.54
CA MET A 493 16.85 -38.05 -3.68
C MET A 493 18.11 -37.26 -3.29
N GLY A 494 18.20 -36.74 -2.06
CA GLY A 494 19.31 -35.87 -1.62
C GLY A 494 19.15 -34.38 -1.98
N HIS A 495 18.04 -33.98 -2.61
CA HIS A 495 17.77 -32.58 -2.94
C HIS A 495 17.01 -31.88 -1.81
N THR A 496 17.71 -31.55 -0.73
CA THR A 496 17.16 -30.82 0.42
C THR A 496 16.51 -29.49 0.05
N ALA A 497 17.10 -28.70 -0.87
CA ALA A 497 16.50 -27.45 -1.36
C ALA A 497 15.07 -27.64 -1.91
N LEU A 498 14.82 -28.70 -2.69
CA LEU A 498 13.49 -29.04 -3.20
C LEU A 498 12.55 -29.47 -2.07
N ALA A 499 13.05 -30.24 -1.10
CA ALA A 499 12.26 -30.68 0.06
C ALA A 499 11.81 -29.48 0.93
N THR A 500 12.74 -28.57 1.28
CA THR A 500 12.45 -27.31 1.97
C THR A 500 11.43 -26.48 1.20
N ARG A 501 11.62 -26.32 -0.12
CA ARG A 501 10.71 -25.55 -0.99
C ARG A 501 9.31 -26.15 -1.05
N HIS A 502 9.15 -27.47 -1.19
CA HIS A 502 7.81 -28.10 -1.25
C HIS A 502 7.10 -28.06 0.10
N MET A 503 7.84 -28.16 1.22
CA MET A 503 7.28 -27.97 2.56
C MET A 503 6.85 -26.51 2.80
N THR A 504 7.65 -25.54 2.36
CA THR A 504 7.30 -24.11 2.35
C THR A 504 6.02 -23.85 1.55
N PHE A 505 5.92 -24.44 0.34
CA PHE A 505 4.73 -24.35 -0.51
C PHE A 505 3.49 -24.95 0.17
N LEU A 506 3.61 -26.12 0.80
CA LEU A 506 2.53 -26.79 1.52
C LEU A 506 2.01 -25.89 2.65
N LEU A 507 2.89 -25.45 3.56
CA LEU A 507 2.52 -24.58 4.68
C LEU A 507 1.91 -23.25 4.21
N GLN A 508 2.38 -22.69 3.09
CA GLN A 508 1.86 -21.45 2.54
C GLN A 508 0.46 -21.59 1.92
N THR A 509 0.25 -22.62 1.09
CA THR A 509 -0.98 -22.74 0.27
C THR A 509 -2.09 -23.56 0.92
N MET A 510 -1.75 -24.51 1.78
CA MET A 510 -2.71 -25.40 2.45
C MET A 510 -3.01 -24.99 3.90
N TRP A 511 -2.53 -23.83 4.35
CA TRP A 511 -2.63 -23.37 5.75
C TRP A 511 -4.05 -23.52 6.35
N GLU A 512 -5.06 -23.04 5.63
CA GLU A 512 -6.49 -23.06 6.01
C GLU A 512 -7.11 -24.47 6.00
N HIS A 513 -6.40 -25.47 5.49
CA HIS A 513 -6.85 -26.87 5.39
C HIS A 513 -6.10 -27.83 6.32
N LEU A 514 -5.10 -27.34 7.05
CA LEU A 514 -4.34 -28.10 8.04
C LEU A 514 -4.96 -27.93 9.43
N LEU A 515 -5.02 -29.01 10.22
CA LEU A 515 -5.34 -28.89 11.65
C LEU A 515 -4.21 -28.18 12.41
N PRO A 516 -4.47 -27.50 13.55
CA PRO A 516 -3.42 -26.81 14.33
C PRO A 516 -2.26 -27.72 14.75
N THR A 517 -2.52 -29.01 15.00
CA THR A 517 -1.51 -30.03 15.25
C THR A 517 -0.63 -30.30 14.04
N GLU A 518 -1.22 -30.38 12.83
CA GLU A 518 -0.48 -30.56 11.58
C GLU A 518 0.31 -29.30 11.22
N GLN A 519 -0.25 -28.10 11.41
CA GLN A 519 0.45 -26.82 11.24
C GLN A 519 1.71 -26.77 12.10
N ARG A 520 1.60 -27.15 13.38
CA ARG A 520 2.74 -27.26 14.31
C ARG A 520 3.77 -28.26 13.81
N ASP A 521 3.35 -29.50 13.51
CA ASP A 521 4.25 -30.60 13.16
C ASP A 521 4.98 -30.35 11.83
N LEU A 522 4.29 -29.74 10.85
CA LEU A 522 4.87 -29.38 9.55
C LEU A 522 5.78 -28.16 9.66
N ALA A 523 5.48 -27.17 10.51
CA ALA A 523 6.37 -26.04 10.78
C ALA A 523 7.69 -26.50 11.45
N LEU A 524 7.62 -27.43 12.41
CA LEU A 524 8.81 -28.05 13.00
C LEU A 524 9.60 -28.88 11.98
N GLN A 525 8.92 -29.64 11.10
CA GLN A 525 9.58 -30.36 10.01
C GLN A 525 10.26 -29.40 9.01
N LEU A 526 9.63 -28.26 8.68
CA LEU A 526 10.24 -27.23 7.84
C LEU A 526 11.53 -26.72 8.48
N GLN A 527 11.51 -26.39 9.78
CA GLN A 527 12.69 -25.90 10.49
C GLN A 527 13.86 -26.91 10.45
N VAL A 528 13.57 -28.20 10.57
CA VAL A 528 14.58 -29.28 10.47
C VAL A 528 15.12 -29.43 9.04
N LEU A 529 14.29 -29.30 8.00
CA LEU A 529 14.72 -29.33 6.60
C LEU A 529 15.56 -28.10 6.24
N ALA A 530 15.10 -26.93 6.66
CA ALA A 530 15.74 -25.65 6.40
C ALA A 530 17.11 -25.52 7.10
N ALA A 531 17.29 -26.16 8.26
CA ALA A 531 18.60 -26.28 8.90
C ALA A 531 19.63 -27.07 8.08
N GLN A 532 19.21 -27.91 7.12
CA GLN A 532 20.10 -28.61 6.19
C GLN A 532 20.35 -27.83 4.90
N CYS A 533 19.36 -27.05 4.45
CA CYS A 533 19.45 -26.17 3.30
C CYS A 533 18.43 -25.04 3.43
N GLU A 534 18.93 -23.82 3.67
CA GLU A 534 18.12 -22.62 3.90
C GLU A 534 17.16 -22.39 2.74
N GLY A 535 15.88 -22.12 3.05
CA GLY A 535 14.89 -21.84 2.02
C GLY A 535 15.15 -20.47 1.40
N ALA A 536 15.33 -20.40 0.08
CA ALA A 536 15.58 -19.16 -0.65
C ALA A 536 14.39 -18.81 -1.58
N PRO A 537 14.06 -17.52 -1.75
CA PRO A 537 12.90 -17.07 -2.54
C PRO A 537 13.22 -17.01 -4.04
N VAL A 538 13.88 -18.05 -4.56
CA VAL A 538 14.29 -18.20 -5.97
C VAL A 538 13.67 -19.45 -6.61
N PRO A 539 13.38 -19.44 -7.93
CA PRO A 539 12.93 -20.63 -8.63
C PRO A 539 14.04 -21.69 -8.69
N LEU A 540 13.65 -22.96 -8.64
CA LEU A 540 14.57 -24.10 -8.74
C LEU A 540 14.38 -24.78 -10.10
N VAL A 541 15.46 -25.00 -10.85
CA VAL A 541 15.40 -25.67 -12.16
C VAL A 541 15.79 -27.14 -12.00
N LEU A 542 14.94 -28.04 -12.48
CA LEU A 542 15.21 -29.48 -12.49
C LEU A 542 16.03 -29.89 -13.72
N ASN A 543 16.75 -31.01 -13.64
CA ASN A 543 17.51 -31.59 -14.76
C ASN A 543 16.62 -31.93 -15.98
N SER A 544 15.29 -31.98 -15.81
CA SER A 544 14.30 -32.15 -16.88
C SER A 544 13.90 -30.84 -17.59
N GLY A 545 14.50 -29.71 -17.23
CA GLY A 545 14.13 -28.37 -17.72
C GLY A 545 12.89 -27.76 -17.04
N ILE A 546 12.22 -28.50 -16.14
CA ILE A 546 11.06 -27.99 -15.40
C ILE A 546 11.52 -26.95 -14.37
N VAL A 547 10.96 -25.74 -14.45
CA VAL A 547 11.16 -24.68 -13.46
C VAL A 547 10.11 -24.80 -12.37
N ILE A 548 10.56 -24.78 -11.12
CA ILE A 548 9.76 -24.90 -9.90
C ILE A 548 9.73 -23.51 -9.24
N PRO A 549 8.59 -22.79 -9.22
CA PRO A 549 8.52 -21.41 -8.73
C PRO A 549 9.00 -21.21 -7.27
N PRO A 550 9.42 -20.00 -6.86
CA PRO A 550 9.70 -19.72 -5.46
C PRO A 550 8.43 -19.84 -4.59
N ALA A 551 8.58 -20.27 -3.35
CA ALA A 551 7.52 -20.26 -2.34
C ALA A 551 7.94 -19.38 -1.17
N ASN A 552 7.02 -18.56 -0.66
CA ASN A 552 7.26 -17.58 0.41
C ASN A 552 6.24 -17.80 1.53
N LEU A 553 6.65 -17.71 2.78
CA LEU A 553 5.78 -17.79 3.96
C LEU A 553 5.08 -16.45 4.22
N THR A 554 4.06 -16.10 3.43
CA THR A 554 3.28 -14.87 3.67
C THR A 554 2.33 -14.96 4.85
N ASN A 555 2.11 -16.17 5.37
CA ASN A 555 1.18 -16.42 6.48
C ASN A 555 1.92 -16.69 7.80
N LEU A 556 3.26 -16.62 7.84
CA LEU A 556 4.10 -16.90 9.02
C LEU A 556 5.29 -15.90 9.14
N PRO A 557 5.13 -14.79 9.89
CA PRO A 557 3.94 -14.38 10.64
C PRO A 557 2.79 -13.92 9.73
N GLN A 558 1.57 -13.93 10.27
CA GLN A 558 0.44 -13.25 9.64
C GLN A 558 0.56 -11.74 9.89
N ILE A 559 0.12 -10.93 8.93
CA ILE A 559 0.12 -9.47 9.01
C ILE A 559 -1.31 -8.94 8.93
N ARG A 560 -1.66 -7.99 9.80
CA ARG A 560 -3.02 -7.42 9.87
C ARG A 560 -3.10 -5.96 9.40
N SER A 561 -2.06 -5.19 9.63
CA SER A 561 -1.94 -3.79 9.21
C SER A 561 -0.57 -3.53 8.57
N PHE A 562 -0.52 -2.61 7.62
CA PHE A 562 0.71 -2.15 6.96
C PHE A 562 0.48 -0.70 6.55
N VAL A 563 1.15 0.22 7.24
CA VAL A 563 0.91 1.67 7.14
C VAL A 563 2.25 2.39 7.01
N LEU A 564 2.48 3.05 5.88
CA LEU A 564 3.59 3.99 5.72
C LEU A 564 3.36 5.17 6.68
N ARG A 565 4.38 5.57 7.43
CA ARG A 565 4.33 6.75 8.29
C ARG A 565 4.81 7.96 7.51
N ASN A 566 4.07 9.07 7.65
CA ASN A 566 4.62 10.39 7.32
C ASN A 566 5.76 10.71 8.32
N LEU A 567 6.73 11.51 7.89
CA LEU A 567 7.85 11.96 8.72
C LEU A 567 7.36 12.62 10.01
N GLU A 568 8.23 12.63 11.03
CA GLU A 568 7.96 13.35 12.27
C GLU A 568 7.67 14.83 11.97
N PRO A 569 6.73 15.49 12.67
CA PRO A 569 6.26 16.82 12.29
C PRO A 569 7.35 17.90 12.12
N GLN A 570 8.47 17.80 12.84
CA GLN A 570 9.63 18.70 12.73
C GLN A 570 10.48 18.47 11.47
N LEU A 571 10.41 17.26 10.89
CA LEU A 571 11.14 16.85 9.69
C LEU A 571 10.30 16.94 8.41
N ARG A 572 8.97 17.12 8.54
CA ARG A 572 8.04 17.21 7.40
C ARG A 572 8.40 18.37 6.47
N PRO A 573 8.59 18.13 5.17
CA PRO A 573 8.79 19.20 4.20
C PRO A 573 7.48 19.93 3.90
N GLN A 574 7.56 21.25 3.80
CA GLN A 574 6.51 22.13 3.32
C GLN A 574 6.96 22.81 2.04
N LYS A 575 6.05 23.02 1.09
CA LYS A 575 6.36 23.71 -0.16
C LYS A 575 6.55 25.21 0.10
N ILE A 576 7.57 25.80 -0.50
CA ILE A 576 7.78 27.25 -0.54
C ILE A 576 6.82 27.79 -1.61
N GLU A 577 5.82 28.55 -1.19
CA GLU A 577 4.93 29.26 -2.11
C GLU A 577 5.70 30.41 -2.75
N LYS A 578 6.20 30.19 -3.97
CA LYS A 578 6.65 31.30 -4.80
C LYS A 578 5.41 32.12 -5.16
N LEU A 579 5.37 33.39 -4.72
CA LEU A 579 4.46 34.39 -5.25
C LEU A 579 4.48 34.28 -6.79
N LYS A 580 3.32 33.97 -7.38
CA LYS A 580 3.18 34.12 -8.82
C LYS A 580 3.26 35.60 -9.13
N GLU A 581 4.14 35.97 -10.05
CA GLU A 581 3.99 37.24 -10.76
C GLU A 581 2.71 37.13 -11.59
N ASP A 582 1.60 37.69 -11.10
CA ASP A 582 0.33 37.74 -11.81
C ASP A 582 0.43 38.74 -12.98
N SER A 583 1.08 38.29 -14.05
CA SER A 583 1.20 39.02 -15.31
C SER A 583 -0.07 38.83 -16.17
N GLY A 584 -1.16 39.51 -15.81
CA GLY A 584 -2.34 39.61 -16.68
C GLY A 584 -3.59 40.21 -16.03
N PRO A 585 -4.32 41.13 -16.69
CA PRO A 585 -5.54 41.76 -16.15
C PRO A 585 -6.79 40.88 -16.33
N PHE A 586 -6.71 39.60 -15.97
CA PHE A 586 -7.81 38.64 -16.11
C PHE A 586 -8.28 38.13 -14.74
N LEU A 587 -9.41 38.68 -14.29
CA LEU A 587 -10.16 38.18 -13.15
C LEU A 587 -10.72 36.79 -13.46
N PHE A 588 -10.02 35.74 -13.01
CA PHE A 588 -10.60 34.42 -12.82
C PHE A 588 -10.23 33.89 -11.43
N THR A 589 -11.04 34.27 -10.44
CA THR A 589 -11.15 33.52 -9.19
C THR A 589 -11.50 32.08 -9.53
N PRO A 590 -10.72 31.07 -9.10
CA PRO A 590 -11.08 29.67 -9.34
C PRO A 590 -12.27 29.33 -8.43
N ILE A 591 -13.48 29.53 -8.94
CA ILE A 591 -14.65 28.84 -8.41
C ILE A 591 -14.32 27.36 -8.51
N HIS A 592 -14.37 26.65 -7.38
CA HIS A 592 -14.20 25.20 -7.35
C HIS A 592 -15.28 24.54 -8.22
N PHE A 593 -14.96 24.30 -9.49
CA PHE A 593 -15.67 23.32 -10.31
C PHE A 593 -15.40 21.96 -9.69
N GLY A 594 -16.30 21.55 -8.80
CA GLY A 594 -16.35 20.20 -8.26
C GLY A 594 -16.36 19.23 -9.43
N SER A 595 -15.28 18.46 -9.56
CA SER A 595 -14.98 17.68 -10.75
C SER A 595 -16.17 16.78 -11.10
N LEU A 596 -16.71 16.98 -12.30
CA LEU A 596 -17.65 16.06 -12.95
C LEU A 596 -16.94 14.83 -13.55
N GLU A 597 -15.74 14.51 -13.06
CA GLU A 597 -15.18 13.17 -13.16
C GLU A 597 -16.12 12.17 -12.52
N ARG A 598 -16.66 11.28 -13.35
CA ARG A 598 -17.47 10.14 -12.92
C ARG A 598 -16.66 9.37 -11.87
N LYS A 599 -17.30 9.05 -10.75
CA LYS A 599 -16.76 8.20 -9.67
C LYS A 599 -16.42 6.78 -10.16
N ASN A 600 -15.32 6.64 -10.88
CA ASN A 600 -14.49 5.46 -10.79
C ASN A 600 -13.62 5.67 -9.55
N VAL A 601 -14.02 5.04 -8.43
CA VAL A 601 -13.21 5.02 -7.20
C VAL A 601 -12.00 4.13 -7.47
N VAL A 602 -10.98 4.70 -8.12
CA VAL A 602 -9.62 4.16 -8.10
C VAL A 602 -8.97 4.76 -6.86
N THR A 603 -8.92 3.97 -5.80
CA THR A 603 -8.16 4.32 -4.60
C THR A 603 -6.68 4.37 -4.98
N SER A 604 -6.15 5.59 -5.15
CA SER A 604 -4.74 5.82 -5.48
C SER A 604 -3.83 5.15 -4.46
N SER A 605 -2.85 4.37 -4.92
CA SER A 605 -1.79 3.80 -4.07
C SER A 605 -0.71 4.83 -3.70
N LYS A 606 -0.77 6.03 -4.26
CA LYS A 606 0.19 7.11 -4.01
C LYS A 606 -0.18 7.89 -2.76
N MET A 607 0.80 8.09 -1.87
CA MET A 607 0.67 8.88 -0.65
C MET A 607 0.46 10.37 -0.97
N ASP A 608 -0.22 11.07 -0.07
CA ASP A 608 -0.49 12.51 -0.11
C ASP A 608 0.64 13.36 0.50
N TYR A 609 1.63 12.71 1.13
CA TYR A 609 2.86 13.29 1.63
C TYR A 609 4.09 12.73 0.91
N VAL A 610 5.23 13.41 1.09
CA VAL A 610 6.53 13.04 0.51
C VAL A 610 7.54 12.65 1.58
N TRP A 611 8.53 11.86 1.23
CA TRP A 611 9.70 11.54 2.05
C TRP A 611 10.92 12.36 1.59
N VAL A 612 11.95 12.43 2.43
CA VAL A 612 13.14 13.25 2.20
C VAL A 612 14.37 12.34 2.10
N GLU A 613 15.19 12.53 1.08
CA GLU A 613 16.48 11.88 0.91
C GLU A 613 17.35 12.03 2.19
N GLY A 614 17.93 10.93 2.65
CA GLY A 614 18.77 10.90 3.86
C GLY A 614 18.01 10.87 5.20
N ASP A 615 16.67 11.04 5.22
CA ASP A 615 15.86 10.87 6.45
C ASP A 615 15.46 9.41 6.70
N VAL A 616 15.42 9.03 7.98
CA VAL A 616 14.88 7.72 8.38
C VAL A 616 13.36 7.75 8.21
N CYS A 617 12.89 6.93 7.28
CA CYS A 617 11.49 6.73 6.95
C CYS A 617 10.99 5.42 7.58
N GLU A 618 9.72 5.38 7.99
CA GLU A 618 9.17 4.27 8.78
C GLU A 618 7.88 3.69 8.20
N VAL A 619 7.71 2.38 8.38
CA VAL A 619 6.48 1.64 8.09
C VAL A 619 6.08 0.87 9.33
N ALA A 620 4.88 1.14 9.84
CA ALA A 620 4.29 0.43 10.96
C ALA A 620 3.45 -0.76 10.47
N MET A 621 3.54 -1.89 11.17
CA MET A 621 2.73 -3.07 10.89
C MET A 621 2.44 -3.90 12.14
N GLU A 622 1.32 -4.61 12.15
CA GLU A 622 0.97 -5.57 13.20
C GLU A 622 1.18 -7.01 12.72
N LEU A 623 2.03 -7.74 13.44
CA LEU A 623 2.33 -9.15 13.18
C LEU A 623 1.65 -10.05 14.21
N TYR A 624 1.21 -11.23 13.77
CA TYR A 624 0.59 -12.26 14.60
C TYR A 624 1.31 -13.60 14.37
N ASN A 625 1.62 -14.32 15.44
CA ASN A 625 2.15 -15.68 15.36
C ASN A 625 1.01 -16.69 15.59
N PRO A 626 0.56 -17.43 14.56
CA PRO A 626 -0.50 -18.41 14.71
C PRO A 626 0.00 -19.80 15.18
N LEU A 627 1.30 -19.95 15.49
CA LEU A 627 1.86 -21.23 15.93
C LEU A 627 1.87 -21.34 17.47
N PRO A 628 1.69 -22.56 18.03
CA PRO A 628 1.69 -22.81 19.47
C PRO A 628 3.11 -22.88 20.08
N PHE A 629 4.07 -22.16 19.50
CA PHE A 629 5.45 -22.02 19.99
C PHE A 629 6.04 -20.66 19.55
N GLU A 630 7.13 -20.23 20.19
CA GLU A 630 7.82 -18.96 19.90
C GLU A 630 8.32 -18.91 18.45
N LEU A 631 7.85 -17.93 17.68
CA LEU A 631 8.28 -17.71 16.30
C LEU A 631 9.35 -16.62 16.24
N LYS A 632 10.59 -17.01 15.93
CA LYS A 632 11.70 -16.08 15.70
C LYS A 632 11.62 -15.53 14.27
N VAL A 633 11.50 -14.21 14.14
CA VAL A 633 11.45 -13.46 12.88
C VAL A 633 12.75 -12.69 12.75
N LEU A 634 13.63 -13.15 11.86
CA LEU A 634 14.97 -12.61 11.70
C LEU A 634 15.10 -11.77 10.43
N ASN A 635 16.02 -10.79 10.45
CA ASN A 635 16.44 -9.99 9.29
C ASN A 635 15.26 -9.47 8.45
N MET A 636 14.25 -8.95 9.11
CA MET A 636 13.04 -8.39 8.51
C MET A 636 13.35 -7.02 7.92
N ARG A 637 12.97 -6.79 6.65
CA ARG A 637 13.30 -5.59 5.87
C ARG A 637 12.13 -5.20 4.98
N LEU A 638 12.08 -3.94 4.55
CA LEU A 638 11.14 -3.46 3.53
C LEU A 638 11.57 -3.92 2.14
N LEU A 639 10.59 -4.26 1.31
CA LEU A 639 10.78 -4.54 -0.11
C LEU A 639 10.34 -3.31 -0.90
N THR A 640 11.28 -2.66 -1.59
CA THR A 640 11.04 -1.45 -2.38
C THR A 640 11.37 -1.62 -3.86
N SER A 641 10.90 -0.70 -4.69
CA SER A 641 11.27 -0.53 -6.09
C SER A 641 11.22 0.95 -6.48
N GLY A 642 11.75 1.31 -7.65
CA GLY A 642 12.03 2.71 -8.00
C GLY A 642 13.32 3.19 -7.36
N SER A 643 13.28 4.35 -6.69
CA SER A 643 14.43 5.05 -6.09
C SER A 643 15.22 4.17 -5.10
N VAL A 644 16.54 4.34 -5.02
CA VAL A 644 17.40 3.57 -4.10
C VAL A 644 17.00 3.80 -2.63
N PHE A 645 16.72 2.71 -1.90
CA PHE A 645 16.30 2.74 -0.50
C PHE A 645 17.08 1.73 0.36
N GLU A 646 17.75 2.22 1.39
CA GLU A 646 18.49 1.41 2.36
C GLU A 646 17.55 0.95 3.49
N SER A 647 16.98 -0.25 3.39
CA SER A 647 16.16 -0.82 4.48
C SER A 647 17.02 -1.44 5.59
N LEU A 648 16.76 -1.01 6.82
CA LEU A 648 17.44 -1.49 8.03
C LEU A 648 16.83 -2.85 8.48
N PRO A 649 17.67 -3.82 8.90
CA PRO A 649 17.20 -5.13 9.33
C PRO A 649 16.70 -5.14 10.78
N THR A 650 15.41 -5.41 10.98
CA THR A 650 14.80 -5.64 12.30
C THR A 650 14.71 -7.13 12.60
N SER A 651 14.90 -7.56 13.85
CA SER A 651 14.65 -8.95 14.28
C SER A 651 13.90 -8.97 15.60
N LEU A 652 12.94 -9.88 15.73
CA LEU A 652 12.08 -10.01 16.92
C LEU A 652 11.70 -11.48 17.16
N SER A 653 11.18 -11.79 18.35
CA SER A 653 10.48 -13.05 18.60
C SER A 653 9.03 -12.80 19.03
N LEU A 654 8.12 -13.54 18.40
CA LEU A 654 6.70 -13.47 18.67
C LEU A 654 6.32 -14.65 19.59
N PRO A 655 5.61 -14.42 20.71
CA PRO A 655 5.20 -15.49 21.61
C PRO A 655 4.24 -16.48 20.92
N PRO A 656 4.00 -17.67 21.51
CA PRO A 656 2.99 -18.62 21.02
C PRO A 656 1.61 -17.97 20.91
N GLU A 657 0.90 -18.22 19.81
CA GLU A 657 -0.48 -17.77 19.56
C GLU A 657 -0.72 -16.27 19.87
N SER A 658 0.30 -15.43 19.63
CA SER A 658 0.39 -14.06 20.13
C SER A 658 -0.59 -13.09 19.46
N GLY A 659 -1.22 -12.22 20.26
CA GLY A 659 -1.97 -11.04 19.79
C GLY A 659 -1.18 -10.13 18.82
N PRO A 660 -1.84 -9.15 18.18
CA PRO A 660 -1.19 -8.23 17.25
C PRO A 660 -0.02 -7.51 17.92
N HIS A 661 1.18 -7.77 17.42
CA HIS A 661 2.41 -7.20 17.93
C HIS A 661 2.88 -6.07 17.00
N PRO A 662 2.98 -4.81 17.47
CA PRO A 662 3.38 -3.70 16.64
C PRO A 662 4.88 -3.78 16.33
N VAL A 663 5.22 -3.68 15.06
CA VAL A 663 6.59 -3.66 14.54
C VAL A 663 6.75 -2.46 13.63
N ILE A 664 7.85 -1.73 13.82
CA ILE A 664 8.27 -0.64 12.94
C ILE A 664 9.47 -1.15 12.14
N LEU A 665 9.37 -1.10 10.82
CA LEU A 665 10.51 -1.25 9.93
C LEU A 665 10.94 0.13 9.44
N SER A 666 12.23 0.41 9.50
CA SER A 666 12.82 1.67 9.09
C SER A 666 13.79 1.50 7.92
N GLY A 667 14.06 2.61 7.23
CA GLY A 667 15.06 2.69 6.18
C GLY A 667 15.21 4.10 5.64
N THR A 668 16.23 4.30 4.82
CA THR A 668 16.66 5.64 4.39
C THR A 668 16.70 5.69 2.86
N PRO A 669 15.93 6.54 2.19
CA PRO A 669 16.08 6.76 0.75
C PRO A 669 17.41 7.48 0.47
N LYS A 670 18.09 7.08 -0.60
CA LYS A 670 19.42 7.56 -1.02
C LYS A 670 19.41 8.26 -2.38
N GLU A 671 18.22 8.41 -2.96
CA GLU A 671 18.01 8.94 -4.29
C GLU A 671 16.61 9.58 -4.33
N ILE A 672 16.48 10.66 -5.10
CA ILE A 672 15.22 11.36 -5.34
C ILE A 672 14.38 10.66 -6.43
N GLY A 673 13.06 10.76 -6.35
CA GLY A 673 12.15 10.15 -7.32
C GLY A 673 11.00 9.39 -6.67
N GLU A 674 10.27 8.61 -7.47
CA GLU A 674 9.17 7.79 -6.96
C GLU A 674 9.73 6.53 -6.29
N LEU A 675 9.22 6.20 -5.09
CA LEU A 675 9.59 5.03 -4.30
C LEU A 675 8.34 4.15 -4.07
N GLU A 676 8.36 2.94 -4.63
CA GLU A 676 7.30 1.95 -4.44
C GLU A 676 7.63 1.04 -3.26
N VAL A 677 6.81 1.04 -2.21
CA VAL A 677 6.85 0.07 -1.11
C VAL A 677 5.95 -1.12 -1.46
N LEU A 678 6.57 -2.26 -1.77
CA LEU A 678 5.91 -3.48 -2.26
C LEU A 678 5.50 -4.45 -1.14
N GLY A 679 6.02 -4.27 0.08
CA GLY A 679 5.82 -5.17 1.22
C GLY A 679 7.11 -5.34 2.03
N TYR A 680 7.38 -6.56 2.49
CA TYR A 680 8.48 -6.86 3.39
C TYR A 680 9.12 -8.23 3.11
N SER A 681 10.40 -8.41 3.45
CA SER A 681 11.07 -9.70 3.47
C SER A 681 11.29 -10.17 4.91
N THR A 682 11.20 -11.47 5.16
CA THR A 682 11.48 -12.08 6.47
C THR A 682 12.43 -13.27 6.33
N HIS A 683 13.07 -13.65 7.45
CA HIS A 683 13.63 -14.98 7.62
C HIS A 683 12.94 -15.67 8.82
N THR A 684 12.06 -16.63 8.53
CA THR A 684 11.29 -17.40 9.53
C THR A 684 11.41 -18.90 9.25
N LEU A 685 11.46 -19.72 10.30
CA LEU A 685 11.59 -21.19 10.21
C LEU A 685 12.75 -21.70 9.31
N GLY A 686 13.82 -20.91 9.13
CA GLY A 686 14.94 -21.23 8.23
C GLY A 686 14.70 -20.87 6.75
N VAL A 687 13.63 -20.15 6.43
CA VAL A 687 13.24 -19.77 5.07
C VAL A 687 13.21 -18.24 4.93
N LYS A 688 13.98 -17.73 3.95
CA LYS A 688 13.90 -16.35 3.47
C LYS A 688 12.67 -16.19 2.57
N SER A 689 11.77 -15.30 2.93
CA SER A 689 10.48 -15.07 2.25
C SER A 689 10.33 -13.62 1.82
N ASN A 690 9.89 -13.40 0.58
CA ASN A 690 9.54 -12.09 0.04
C ASN A 690 8.01 -11.89 0.03
N CYS A 691 7.49 -11.27 1.08
CA CYS A 691 6.08 -11.06 1.36
C CYS A 691 5.58 -9.75 0.72
N ARG A 692 5.24 -9.83 -0.58
CA ARG A 692 4.66 -8.71 -1.33
C ARG A 692 3.17 -8.55 -1.04
N LEU A 693 2.71 -7.33 -0.76
CA LEU A 693 1.32 -7.01 -0.39
C LEU A 693 0.31 -7.51 -1.43
N ARG A 694 0.61 -7.37 -2.73
CA ARG A 694 -0.19 -7.91 -3.85
C ARG A 694 -0.58 -9.41 -3.72
N HIS A 695 0.19 -10.20 -2.97
CA HIS A 695 -0.05 -11.63 -2.77
C HIS A 695 -0.73 -11.95 -1.44
N ILE A 696 -0.94 -10.96 -0.57
CA ILE A 696 -1.53 -11.11 0.77
C ILE A 696 -2.96 -10.55 0.73
N GLY A 697 -3.95 -11.36 1.11
CA GLY A 697 -5.34 -10.91 1.15
C GLY A 697 -5.60 -9.94 2.30
N GLY A 698 -6.56 -9.02 2.11
CA GLY A 698 -7.03 -8.10 3.17
C GLY A 698 -6.48 -6.67 3.11
N PHE A 699 -5.54 -6.36 2.21
CA PHE A 699 -5.03 -5.00 2.03
C PHE A 699 -5.75 -4.23 0.90
N PRO A 700 -5.98 -2.92 1.06
CA PRO A 700 -6.69 -2.10 0.06
C PRO A 700 -5.88 -1.84 -1.21
N HIS A 701 -4.54 -1.88 -1.14
CA HIS A 701 -3.65 -1.63 -2.28
C HIS A 701 -2.58 -2.74 -2.42
N PRO A 702 -2.17 -3.10 -3.65
CA PRO A 702 -1.16 -4.14 -3.90
C PRO A 702 0.29 -3.68 -3.65
N GLN A 703 0.49 -2.36 -3.56
CA GLN A 703 1.72 -1.65 -3.22
C GLN A 703 1.35 -0.21 -2.82
N TYR A 704 2.29 0.53 -2.23
CA TYR A 704 2.16 1.95 -1.92
C TYR A 704 3.27 2.73 -2.62
N SER A 705 3.00 3.95 -3.10
CA SER A 705 4.00 4.83 -3.73
C SER A 705 4.15 6.12 -2.91
N VAL A 706 5.38 6.59 -2.73
CA VAL A 706 5.71 7.86 -2.08
C VAL A 706 6.80 8.57 -2.88
N ASP A 707 6.66 9.88 -3.10
CA ASP A 707 7.71 10.66 -3.75
C ASP A 707 8.80 10.99 -2.73
N VAL A 708 10.07 10.82 -3.13
CA VAL A 708 11.25 11.23 -2.38
C VAL A 708 11.79 12.53 -2.99
N ILE A 709 11.88 13.57 -2.16
CA ILE A 709 12.47 14.86 -2.52
C ILE A 709 13.92 14.97 -2.02
N SER A 710 14.67 15.93 -2.57
CA SER A 710 16.05 16.23 -2.19
C SER A 710 16.22 16.50 -0.70
N ALA A 711 17.39 16.13 -0.18
CA ALA A 711 17.71 16.27 1.23
C ALA A 711 17.56 17.72 1.75
N LEU A 712 17.06 17.84 2.99
CA LEU A 712 16.82 19.12 3.68
C LEU A 712 17.65 19.21 4.97
N PRO A 713 18.12 20.41 5.37
CA PRO A 713 18.92 20.58 6.59
C PRO A 713 18.07 20.39 7.87
N LYS A 714 18.72 20.17 9.03
CA LYS A 714 18.07 19.88 10.32
C LYS A 714 18.44 20.94 11.34
N MET A 715 17.46 21.61 11.94
CA MET A 715 17.66 22.73 12.86
C MET A 715 17.05 22.44 14.23
N GLN A 716 17.84 22.64 15.29
CA GLN A 716 17.36 22.67 16.67
C GLN A 716 17.17 24.14 17.10
N VAL A 717 16.11 24.41 17.87
CA VAL A 717 15.79 25.77 18.37
C VAL A 717 15.80 25.77 19.90
N LEU A 718 16.48 26.74 20.48
CA LEU A 718 16.58 26.97 21.93
C LEU A 718 16.21 28.42 22.26
N THR A 719 15.68 28.64 23.47
CA THR A 719 15.21 29.94 23.95
C THR A 719 15.86 30.28 25.30
N SER A 720 16.12 31.56 25.56
CA SER A 720 16.64 32.04 26.86
C SER A 720 15.62 31.98 28.00
N LEU A 721 14.32 31.93 27.69
CA LEU A 721 13.23 31.92 28.68
C LEU A 721 12.99 30.51 29.27
N PRO A 722 12.53 30.42 30.53
CA PRO A 722 12.27 29.15 31.20
C PRO A 722 11.16 28.34 30.51
N LYS A 723 11.40 27.04 30.36
CA LYS A 723 10.46 26.09 29.76
C LYS A 723 9.26 25.86 30.68
N SER A 724 8.04 26.08 30.18
CA SER A 724 6.81 25.83 30.92
C SER A 724 6.40 24.36 30.79
N ALA A 725 5.85 23.77 31.85
CA ALA A 725 5.41 22.36 31.87
C ALA A 725 4.01 22.15 31.25
N SER A 726 3.41 23.18 30.64
CA SER A 726 2.07 23.14 30.05
C SER A 726 2.13 22.89 28.54
N SER A 727 1.99 21.62 28.14
CA SER A 727 1.74 21.23 26.74
C SER A 727 0.25 21.42 26.41
N GLY A 728 -0.15 22.64 26.06
CA GLY A 728 -1.51 22.94 25.60
C GLY A 728 -1.76 22.38 24.20
N SER A 729 -2.84 21.62 24.02
CA SER A 729 -3.26 21.10 22.71
C SER A 729 -4.15 22.11 21.99
N VAL A 730 -3.56 22.94 21.12
CA VAL A 730 -4.28 23.75 20.14
C VAL A 730 -4.12 23.10 18.76
N GLY A 731 -5.22 22.80 18.07
CA GLY A 731 -5.34 22.59 16.61
C GLY A 731 -4.39 21.60 15.91
N ASP A 732 -4.93 20.61 15.22
CA ASP A 732 -4.26 19.39 14.69
C ASP A 732 -3.19 19.57 13.57
N THR A 733 -2.41 20.67 13.54
CA THR A 733 -1.48 20.99 12.44
C THR A 733 -0.12 21.62 12.81
N VAL A 734 0.18 22.02 14.05
CA VAL A 734 1.49 22.67 14.36
C VAL A 734 2.24 22.03 15.55
N THR A 735 3.50 21.71 15.32
CA THR A 735 4.41 21.14 16.33
C THR A 735 5.03 22.23 17.20
N VAL A 736 4.67 22.28 18.48
CA VAL A 736 5.34 23.14 19.47
C VAL A 736 6.63 22.45 19.92
N ALA A 737 7.79 22.98 19.52
CA ALA A 737 9.11 22.44 19.91
C ALA A 737 9.53 22.89 21.32
N THR A 738 9.03 24.05 21.76
CA THR A 738 9.26 24.63 23.09
C THR A 738 8.12 25.60 23.43
N SER A 739 7.64 25.57 24.66
CA SER A 739 6.74 26.58 25.22
C SER A 739 7.41 27.34 26.36
N THR A 740 7.36 28.66 26.31
CA THR A 740 7.93 29.55 27.33
C THR A 740 6.89 30.56 27.78
N ASN A 741 6.76 30.74 29.09
CA ASN A 741 5.82 31.70 29.67
C ASN A 741 6.60 32.89 30.22
N ILE A 742 6.14 34.10 29.93
CA ILE A 742 6.69 35.36 30.46
C ILE A 742 5.57 36.26 30.96
N THR A 743 5.74 36.82 32.15
CA THR A 743 4.81 37.76 32.79
C THR A 743 5.37 39.16 32.66
N LEU A 744 4.63 40.10 32.08
CA LEU A 744 5.07 41.49 31.86
C LEU A 744 4.02 42.48 32.37
N TYR A 745 4.47 43.50 33.08
CA TYR A 745 3.62 44.64 33.45
C TYR A 745 3.34 45.54 32.24
N ALA A 746 2.21 46.26 32.25
CA ALA A 746 1.82 47.16 31.16
C ALA A 746 2.88 48.23 30.87
N GLY A 747 3.39 48.26 29.63
CA GLY A 747 4.49 49.15 29.22
C GLY A 747 5.89 48.66 29.55
N GLU A 748 6.04 47.47 30.12
CA GLU A 748 7.31 46.76 30.25
C GLU A 748 7.72 46.12 28.91
N SER A 749 9.02 45.97 28.70
CA SER A 749 9.62 45.27 27.57
C SER A 749 10.61 44.22 28.05
N ALA A 750 10.60 43.04 27.43
CA ALA A 750 11.54 41.97 27.74
C ALA A 750 12.21 41.38 26.49
N GLU A 751 13.35 40.74 26.69
CA GLU A 751 14.19 40.17 25.65
C GLU A 751 14.16 38.63 25.71
N CYS A 752 13.85 37.99 24.59
CA CYS A 752 13.94 36.55 24.39
C CYS A 752 15.04 36.25 23.36
N GLY A 753 16.18 35.73 23.80
CA GLY A 753 17.23 35.23 22.91
C GLY A 753 16.82 33.88 22.33
N VAL A 754 16.82 33.78 21.00
CA VAL A 754 16.56 32.54 20.26
C VAL A 754 17.85 32.08 19.59
N THR A 755 18.30 30.87 19.93
CA THR A 755 19.48 30.24 19.34
C THR A 755 19.04 29.12 18.39
N LEU A 756 19.55 29.18 17.15
CA LEU A 756 19.31 28.22 16.09
C LEU A 756 20.58 27.42 15.86
N SER A 757 20.54 26.11 16.09
CA SER A 757 21.69 25.22 15.91
C SER A 757 21.49 24.32 14.69
N ASN A 758 22.45 24.28 13.77
CA ASN A 758 22.41 23.35 12.65
C ASN A 758 22.92 21.97 13.09
N VAL A 759 21.98 21.04 13.34
CA VAL A 759 22.25 19.66 13.77
C VAL A 759 22.27 18.66 12.61
N GLY A 760 22.24 19.15 11.35
CA GLY A 760 22.32 18.34 10.13
C GLY A 760 23.70 18.42 9.45
N GLU A 761 23.85 17.65 8.38
CA GLU A 761 25.07 17.61 7.55
C GLU A 761 25.03 18.63 6.38
N LEU A 762 23.90 19.29 6.14
CA LEU A 762 23.70 20.29 5.10
C LEU A 762 23.68 21.71 5.70
N PRO A 763 24.21 22.72 4.99
CA PRO A 763 24.10 24.11 5.43
C PRO A 763 22.63 24.58 5.39
N ILE A 764 22.26 25.48 6.30
CA ILE A 764 20.99 26.21 6.26
C ILE A 764 21.26 27.57 5.59
N GLU A 765 20.69 27.79 4.41
CA GLU A 765 20.94 28.97 3.59
C GLU A 765 19.79 29.99 3.67
N MET A 766 18.58 29.52 3.95
CA MET A 766 17.39 30.33 4.20
C MET A 766 16.82 30.03 5.58
N VAL A 767 16.54 31.10 6.35
CA VAL A 767 15.67 31.08 7.52
C VAL A 767 14.70 32.27 7.43
N GLU A 768 13.41 31.98 7.38
CA GLU A 768 12.33 32.97 7.46
C GLU A 768 11.66 32.87 8.83
N VAL A 769 11.69 33.97 9.58
CA VAL A 769 11.03 34.07 10.89
C VAL A 769 9.71 34.80 10.71
N SER A 770 8.64 34.22 11.24
CA SER A 770 7.29 34.79 11.25
C SER A 770 6.63 34.53 12.59
N VAL A 771 5.84 35.49 13.10
CA VAL A 771 4.98 35.27 14.27
C VAL A 771 3.55 35.08 13.78
N HIS A 772 2.84 34.13 14.39
CA HIS A 772 1.41 33.92 14.22
C HIS A 772 0.76 34.05 15.60
N SER A 773 -0.18 34.97 15.74
CA SER A 773 -0.95 35.20 16.97
C SER A 773 -2.43 35.41 16.62
N THR A 774 -3.29 35.44 17.63
CA THR A 774 -4.72 35.78 17.49
C THR A 774 -4.97 37.28 17.40
N LEU A 775 -3.92 38.10 17.49
CA LEU A 775 -3.95 39.56 17.31
C LEU A 775 -4.06 39.98 15.84
N GLU A 776 -4.56 41.19 15.60
CA GLU A 776 -4.41 41.81 14.28
C GLU A 776 -2.92 42.02 13.92
N PRO A 777 -2.55 42.00 12.62
CA PRO A 777 -1.16 42.15 12.17
C PRO A 777 -0.49 43.44 12.67
N SER A 778 -1.26 44.53 12.77
CA SER A 778 -0.83 45.85 13.26
C SER A 778 -0.42 45.84 14.74
N LEU A 779 -1.13 45.09 15.58
CA LEU A 779 -0.83 44.88 16.99
C LEU A 779 0.31 43.86 17.16
N GLN A 780 0.33 42.81 16.34
CA GLN A 780 1.37 41.77 16.40
C GLN A 780 2.79 42.35 16.18
N GLN A 781 2.96 43.26 15.21
CA GLN A 781 4.23 43.96 14.95
C GLN A 781 4.67 44.93 16.05
N GLN A 782 3.74 45.35 16.93
CA GLN A 782 4.06 46.20 18.07
C GLN A 782 4.42 45.35 19.30
N VAL A 783 3.82 44.16 19.48
CA VAL A 783 4.11 43.23 20.57
C VAL A 783 5.42 42.46 20.36
N PHE A 784 5.70 41.97 19.14
CA PHE A 784 6.87 41.16 18.83
C PHE A 784 7.75 41.85 17.77
N GLN A 785 9.00 42.17 18.13
CA GLN A 785 9.96 42.80 17.22
C GLN A 785 11.30 42.07 17.24
N TRP A 786 11.94 41.91 16.09
CA TRP A 786 13.28 41.32 15.96
C TRP A 786 14.00 41.93 14.74
N SER A 787 15.33 41.90 14.75
CA SER A 787 16.12 42.30 13.57
C SER A 787 16.27 41.13 12.61
N GLN A 788 15.61 41.20 11.45
CA GLN A 788 15.78 40.20 10.39
C GLN A 788 17.17 40.29 9.74
N GLU A 789 17.74 41.50 9.62
CA GLU A 789 19.08 41.73 9.08
C GLU A 789 20.16 41.03 9.93
N ASN A 790 20.04 41.07 11.26
CA ASN A 790 20.96 40.41 12.18
C ASN A 790 20.98 38.88 12.00
N LEU A 791 19.83 38.27 11.71
CA LEU A 791 19.74 36.84 11.41
C LEU A 791 20.29 36.51 10.01
N GLN A 792 19.96 37.33 9.00
CA GLN A 792 20.46 37.14 7.63
C GLN A 792 21.99 37.24 7.53
N ALA A 793 22.63 38.11 8.31
CA ALA A 793 24.08 38.23 8.37
C ALA A 793 24.81 36.99 8.95
N GLN A 794 24.07 36.07 9.60
CA GLN A 794 24.60 34.82 10.17
C GLN A 794 24.36 33.60 9.25
N LEU A 795 23.71 33.79 8.09
CA LEU A 795 23.50 32.74 7.08
C LEU A 795 24.57 32.82 5.98
N PRO A 796 25.00 31.69 5.39
CA PRO A 796 24.51 30.32 5.62
C PRO A 796 25.15 29.66 6.86
N LEU A 797 24.32 29.01 7.68
CA LEU A 797 24.75 28.25 8.86
C LEU A 797 25.32 26.89 8.45
N GLN A 798 26.63 26.73 8.66
CA GLN A 798 27.33 25.46 8.41
C GLN A 798 26.91 24.36 9.40
N PRO A 799 27.12 23.07 9.06
CA PRO A 799 26.91 21.95 9.99
C PRO A 799 27.60 22.16 11.35
N GLY A 800 26.84 22.03 12.44
CA GLY A 800 27.32 22.24 13.81
C GLY A 800 27.53 23.70 14.22
N ALA A 801 27.14 24.67 13.40
CA ALA A 801 27.18 26.09 13.74
C ALA A 801 25.85 26.60 14.33
N ASP A 802 25.94 27.64 15.16
CA ASP A 802 24.81 28.31 15.80
C ASP A 802 24.64 29.74 15.29
N ALA A 803 23.40 30.17 15.04
CA ALA A 803 23.03 31.59 14.99
C ALA A 803 22.23 31.96 16.23
N SER A 804 22.26 33.24 16.62
CA SER A 804 21.31 33.75 17.62
C SER A 804 20.77 35.12 17.25
N PHE A 805 19.51 35.36 17.60
CA PHE A 805 18.83 36.65 17.44
C PHE A 805 17.91 36.91 18.63
N THR A 806 17.67 38.18 18.94
CA THR A 806 16.80 38.59 20.05
C THR A 806 15.42 39.00 19.55
N ILE A 807 14.39 38.48 20.20
CA ILE A 807 13.00 38.92 20.08
C ILE A 807 12.69 39.83 21.26
N TYR A 808 12.35 41.08 20.95
CA TYR A 808 11.82 42.06 21.89
C TYR A 808 10.31 41.85 22.01
N ILE A 809 9.84 41.66 23.24
CA ILE A 809 8.44 41.43 23.60
C ILE A 809 7.95 42.64 24.38
N TYR A 810 6.93 43.33 23.87
CA TYR A 810 6.35 44.53 24.47
C TYR A 810 4.96 44.28 25.04
N SER A 811 4.73 44.67 26.29
CA SER A 811 3.42 44.59 26.95
C SER A 811 2.55 45.79 26.57
N LEU A 812 1.61 45.59 25.64
CA LEU A 812 0.72 46.63 25.12
C LEU A 812 -0.71 46.44 25.61
N THR A 813 -1.13 47.34 26.50
CA THR A 813 -2.47 47.43 27.08
C THR A 813 -2.88 48.90 27.14
N ASP A 814 -4.18 49.16 27.07
CA ASP A 814 -4.71 50.52 27.15
C ASP A 814 -4.51 51.10 28.56
N PHE A 815 -3.63 52.10 28.67
CA PHE A 815 -3.43 52.86 29.92
C PHE A 815 -4.58 53.82 30.21
N LEU A 816 -5.35 54.19 29.19
CA LEU A 816 -6.47 55.10 29.29
C LEU A 816 -7.73 54.31 29.63
N THR A 817 -8.45 54.75 30.67
CA THR A 817 -9.77 54.19 30.98
C THR A 817 -10.75 54.60 29.89
N PRO A 818 -11.53 53.68 29.28
CA PRO A 818 -12.55 54.07 28.30
C PRO A 818 -13.54 55.05 28.93
N ALA A 819 -13.68 56.23 28.33
CA ALA A 819 -14.74 57.14 28.71
C ALA A 819 -16.10 56.44 28.52
N VAL A 820 -16.95 56.43 29.55
CA VAL A 820 -18.28 55.83 29.47
C VAL A 820 -19.17 56.74 28.63
N VAL A 821 -19.05 56.59 27.30
CA VAL A 821 -20.00 57.15 26.35
C VAL A 821 -21.29 56.36 26.51
N PHE A 822 -22.34 57.01 27.01
CA PHE A 822 -23.68 56.47 26.90
C PHE A 822 -24.09 56.48 25.43
N GLU A 823 -23.92 55.34 24.75
CA GLU A 823 -24.54 55.12 23.44
C GLU A 823 -26.07 55.17 23.62
N HIS A 824 -26.66 56.28 23.20
CA HIS A 824 -28.10 56.41 23.09
C HIS A 824 -28.52 55.70 21.80
N ASP A 825 -28.77 54.40 21.92
CA ASP A 825 -29.33 53.59 20.86
C ASP A 825 -30.70 54.17 20.46
N ALA A 826 -30.85 54.60 19.19
CA ALA A 826 -32.07 55.26 18.71
C ALA A 826 -32.26 55.05 17.20
N SER A 827 -32.93 53.96 16.86
CA SER A 827 -33.80 53.97 15.70
C SER A 827 -35.08 54.77 16.01
N SER A 828 -35.64 55.41 14.97
CA SER A 828 -36.95 56.09 14.89
C SER A 828 -37.12 57.56 15.37
N THR A 829 -37.13 58.44 14.37
CA THR A 829 -38.12 59.53 14.11
C THR A 829 -38.28 60.73 15.06
N ALA A 830 -37.78 61.88 14.57
CA ALA A 830 -38.21 63.27 14.73
C ALA A 830 -39.47 63.62 15.58
N TYR A 831 -39.32 64.58 16.50
CA TYR A 831 -39.88 65.95 16.42
C TYR A 831 -39.45 66.81 17.62
N GLY A 832 -39.12 68.10 17.39
CA GLY A 832 -39.43 69.19 18.35
C GLY A 832 -38.39 69.68 19.38
N SER A 833 -37.84 70.87 19.10
CA SER A 833 -37.66 72.02 20.03
C SER A 833 -36.76 71.97 21.29
N GLN A 834 -35.60 72.65 21.15
CA GLN A 834 -34.92 73.62 22.05
C GLN A 834 -34.41 73.23 23.48
N PRO A 835 -33.24 73.78 23.90
CA PRO A 835 -32.57 73.44 25.17
C PRO A 835 -32.74 74.50 26.28
N ALA A 836 -32.42 74.11 27.53
CA ALA A 836 -32.20 75.05 28.63
C ALA A 836 -31.10 74.58 29.62
N SER A 837 -29.98 75.32 29.60
CA SER A 837 -29.08 75.68 30.72
C SER A 837 -28.66 74.65 31.80
N PHE A 838 -27.34 74.43 31.86
CA PHE A 838 -26.62 73.93 33.03
C PHE A 838 -26.63 74.90 34.22
N LEU A 839 -26.47 74.38 35.44
CA LEU A 839 -25.96 75.10 36.60
C LEU A 839 -25.01 74.19 37.40
N SER A 840 -23.83 74.72 37.72
CA SER A 840 -22.77 74.04 38.49
C SER A 840 -22.42 74.84 39.74
N GLY A 841 -22.12 74.16 40.84
CA GLY A 841 -21.62 74.76 42.08
C GLY A 841 -20.62 73.84 42.79
N PRO A 842 -19.55 74.38 43.43
CA PRO A 842 -18.47 73.56 43.99
C PRO A 842 -18.72 73.14 45.45
N SER A 843 -18.14 72.00 45.85
CA SER A 843 -18.25 71.42 47.19
C SER A 843 -17.00 71.64 48.06
N SER A 844 -17.20 72.02 49.32
CA SER A 844 -16.13 72.17 50.33
C SER A 844 -15.79 70.87 51.07
N LEU A 845 -14.55 70.80 51.58
CA LEU A 845 -13.98 69.74 52.44
C LEU A 845 -14.86 69.35 53.65
N PRO A 846 -14.85 68.08 54.08
CA PRO A 846 -15.33 67.67 55.40
C PRO A 846 -14.22 67.14 56.33
N SER A 847 -14.41 67.35 57.63
CA SER A 847 -13.49 66.95 58.70
C SER A 847 -14.13 65.95 59.68
N ARG A 848 -13.39 64.90 60.03
CA ARG A 848 -13.27 64.26 61.38
C ARG A 848 -14.51 63.82 62.20
N LEU A 849 -14.30 62.68 62.90
CA LEU A 849 -14.83 62.24 64.22
C LEU A 849 -16.02 61.23 64.29
N SER A 850 -15.68 60.07 64.87
CA SER A 850 -16.36 59.38 65.99
C SER A 850 -17.75 58.72 65.84
N SER A 851 -17.77 57.38 65.97
CA SER A 851 -18.16 56.61 67.18
C SER A 851 -19.29 57.12 68.11
N PRO A 852 -20.05 56.25 68.87
CA PRO A 852 -20.04 54.77 68.89
C PRO A 852 -21.42 54.03 69.14
N THR A 853 -21.35 52.69 69.17
CA THR A 853 -22.00 51.74 70.13
C THR A 853 -23.50 51.37 70.17
N PHE A 854 -23.69 50.08 70.54
CA PHE A 854 -24.82 49.40 71.21
C PHE A 854 -26.20 49.31 70.50
N GLY A 855 -26.87 48.14 70.43
CA GLY A 855 -26.44 46.76 70.74
C GLY A 855 -27.59 45.83 71.16
N ARG A 856 -27.31 44.51 71.15
CA ARG A 856 -28.06 43.40 71.83
C ARG A 856 -29.47 43.07 71.27
N GLU A 857 -30.00 41.83 71.37
CA GLU A 857 -29.50 40.62 72.04
C GLU A 857 -30.06 39.28 71.47
N GLN A 858 -29.35 38.19 71.82
CA GLN A 858 -29.76 36.76 71.89
C GLN A 858 -30.02 36.01 70.56
N ALA A 859 -29.76 34.69 70.41
CA ALA A 859 -28.91 33.70 71.10
C ALA A 859 -28.76 32.44 70.16
N SER A 860 -28.00 31.34 70.39
CA SER A 860 -27.16 30.88 71.52
C SER A 860 -26.13 29.79 71.08
N ARG A 861 -25.13 29.50 71.95
CA ARG A 861 -24.35 28.23 72.10
C ARG A 861 -23.38 27.75 70.99
N ARG A 862 -22.09 28.02 71.25
CA ARG A 862 -20.94 27.09 71.43
C ARG A 862 -20.57 26.12 70.27
N SER A 863 -19.35 26.23 69.71
CA SER A 863 -18.08 25.59 70.16
C SER A 863 -17.95 24.15 69.63
N GLU A 864 -16.86 23.67 69.01
CA GLU A 864 -15.52 24.25 68.81
C GLU A 864 -14.75 23.50 67.69
N LEU A 865 -13.87 24.22 67.00
CA LEU A 865 -12.55 23.81 66.46
C LEU A 865 -12.25 22.39 65.88
N THR A 866 -11.68 22.45 64.66
CA THR A 866 -10.52 21.68 64.11
C THR A 866 -10.69 20.37 63.33
N SER A 867 -9.89 20.30 62.25
CA SER A 867 -9.37 19.10 61.58
C SER A 867 -10.39 18.27 60.74
N SER A 868 -10.02 17.55 59.69
CA SER A 868 -8.81 17.56 58.85
C SER A 868 -9.06 16.80 57.53
N PHE A 869 -8.10 16.92 56.59
CA PHE A 869 -7.93 16.17 55.33
C PHE A 869 -8.73 14.85 55.12
N ARG A 870 -9.33 14.67 53.92
CA ARG A 870 -8.83 13.73 52.87
C ARG A 870 -9.78 13.56 51.66
N SER A 871 -9.21 13.75 50.46
CA SER A 871 -9.38 13.02 49.18
C SER A 871 -10.66 12.22 48.83
N GLY A 872 -11.14 12.44 47.60
CA GLY A 872 -12.09 11.61 46.83
C GLY A 872 -12.94 12.53 45.95
N GLY A 873 -12.87 12.53 44.61
CA GLY A 873 -13.31 11.44 43.74
C GLY A 873 -14.85 11.36 43.79
N SER A 874 -15.64 11.66 42.75
CA SER A 874 -15.34 11.67 41.31
C SER A 874 -16.52 12.26 40.50
N SER A 875 -16.24 12.65 39.25
CA SER A 875 -17.08 12.53 38.03
C SER A 875 -18.52 13.08 37.91
N HIS A 876 -18.84 13.43 36.66
CA HIS A 876 -20.15 13.63 36.03
C HIS A 876 -20.91 14.96 36.16
N SER A 877 -20.63 15.85 35.20
CA SER A 877 -21.58 16.30 34.15
C SER A 877 -23.09 16.27 34.44
N GLY A 878 -23.76 17.43 34.31
CA GLY A 878 -25.23 17.46 34.18
C GLY A 878 -25.90 18.81 34.40
N SER A 879 -26.00 19.60 33.33
CA SER A 879 -26.88 20.77 33.13
C SER A 879 -28.17 20.88 33.97
N SER A 880 -28.46 22.08 34.47
CA SER A 880 -29.84 22.64 34.48
C SER A 880 -29.87 24.17 34.52
N LEU A 881 -30.76 24.77 33.73
CA LEU A 881 -31.08 26.20 33.76
C LEU A 881 -31.99 26.51 34.97
N GLY A 882 -32.02 27.75 35.47
CA GLY A 882 -33.08 28.14 36.41
C GLY A 882 -32.94 29.42 37.24
N SER A 883 -33.00 30.59 36.58
CA SER A 883 -33.59 31.83 37.12
C SER A 883 -33.15 32.43 38.49
N SER A 884 -32.29 33.44 38.41
CA SER A 884 -32.53 34.80 38.92
C SER A 884 -33.02 35.02 40.37
N ARG A 885 -32.11 35.47 41.25
CA ARG A 885 -32.32 36.68 42.11
C ARG A 885 -31.01 37.46 42.25
N LEU A 886 -31.05 38.75 41.90
CA LEU A 886 -29.94 39.69 42.04
C LEU A 886 -29.72 40.08 43.51
N PRO A 887 -28.46 40.31 43.91
CA PRO A 887 -28.14 41.38 44.84
C PRO A 887 -27.11 42.36 44.26
N PHE A 888 -27.43 43.65 44.39
CA PHE A 888 -26.59 44.85 44.36
C PHE A 888 -25.14 44.75 43.83
N SER A 889 -24.89 45.57 42.81
CA SER A 889 -23.60 45.86 42.20
C SER A 889 -22.52 46.26 43.22
N LYS A 890 -21.51 45.41 43.38
CA LYS A 890 -20.13 45.90 43.57
C LYS A 890 -19.62 46.41 42.23
N LEU A 891 -18.77 47.44 42.25
CA LEU A 891 -18.03 47.83 41.04
C LEU A 891 -17.24 46.63 40.52
N SER A 892 -17.36 46.39 39.22
CA SER A 892 -16.58 45.39 38.49
C SER A 892 -15.11 45.78 38.52
N ALA A 893 -14.27 44.95 39.16
CA ALA A 893 -12.83 45.13 39.15
C ALA A 893 -12.28 44.84 37.73
N PRO A 894 -11.50 45.74 37.10
CA PRO A 894 -10.82 45.49 35.83
C PRO A 894 -9.54 44.66 36.02
N ASN A 895 -9.61 43.57 36.81
CA ASN A 895 -8.46 42.75 37.21
C ASN A 895 -8.45 41.39 36.49
N ALA A 896 -8.50 41.40 35.16
CA ALA A 896 -8.23 40.23 34.34
C ALA A 896 -6.85 40.38 33.69
N SER A 897 -5.88 39.53 34.06
CA SER A 897 -4.61 39.46 33.32
C SER A 897 -4.89 38.96 31.90
N LYS A 898 -4.29 39.62 30.91
CA LYS A 898 -4.52 39.31 29.50
C LYS A 898 -3.41 38.37 29.04
N VAL A 899 -3.69 37.07 29.01
CA VAL A 899 -2.78 36.07 28.46
C VAL A 899 -2.86 36.12 26.93
N MET A 900 -1.70 36.25 26.29
CA MET A 900 -1.53 36.27 24.84
C MET A 900 -0.62 35.12 24.42
N GLU A 901 -0.93 34.48 23.30
CA GLU A 901 -0.09 33.43 22.72
C GLU A 901 0.42 33.89 21.35
N GLY A 902 1.75 33.89 21.20
CA GLY A 902 2.44 34.17 19.95
C GLY A 902 3.29 32.97 19.54
N GLN A 903 2.96 32.35 18.41
CA GLN A 903 3.72 31.24 17.86
C GLN A 903 4.77 31.77 16.86
N LEU A 904 6.03 31.70 17.26
CA LEU A 904 7.18 31.98 16.42
C LEU A 904 7.41 30.78 15.49
N LYS A 905 7.08 30.95 14.21
CA LYS A 905 7.23 29.96 13.15
C LYS A 905 8.48 30.27 12.32
N LEU A 906 9.46 29.37 12.37
CA LEU A 906 10.72 29.47 11.64
C LEU A 906 10.69 28.50 10.46
N ARG A 907 10.58 29.01 9.24
CA ARG A 907 10.79 28.21 8.02
C ARG A 907 12.28 28.18 7.71
N TYR A 908 12.82 27.05 7.29
CA TYR A 908 14.25 26.94 6.98
C TYR A 908 14.54 25.94 5.85
N SER A 909 15.54 26.25 5.03
CA SER A 909 15.98 25.40 3.91
C SER A 909 17.44 25.66 3.52
N GLY A 910 17.94 24.88 2.57
CA GLY A 910 19.26 25.04 1.95
C GLY A 910 19.51 24.02 0.84
N GLY A 911 20.43 24.33 -0.07
CA GLY A 911 20.88 23.46 -1.15
C GLY A 911 19.76 23.01 -2.10
N ALA A 912 19.90 21.79 -2.63
CA ALA A 912 18.96 21.21 -3.60
C ALA A 912 17.50 21.16 -3.11
N GLY A 913 17.27 20.99 -1.80
CA GLY A 913 15.93 21.04 -1.22
C GLY A 913 15.27 22.42 -1.35
N GLN A 914 16.05 23.50 -1.25
CA GLN A 914 15.58 24.87 -1.48
C GLN A 914 15.32 25.14 -2.96
N GLU A 915 16.19 24.68 -3.87
CA GLU A 915 16.00 24.79 -5.32
C GLU A 915 14.73 24.09 -5.80
N ALA A 916 14.46 22.89 -5.26
CA ALA A 916 13.23 22.13 -5.47
C ALA A 916 11.98 22.80 -4.87
N GLY A 917 12.14 23.88 -4.10
CA GLY A 917 11.05 24.67 -3.52
C GLY A 917 10.44 24.05 -2.27
N TYR A 918 11.24 23.37 -1.44
CA TYR A 918 10.81 22.84 -0.15
C TYR A 918 11.58 23.47 1.02
N CYS A 919 10.96 23.52 2.19
CA CYS A 919 11.55 23.95 3.46
C CYS A 919 11.01 23.11 4.61
N ARG A 920 11.73 23.01 5.73
CA ARG A 920 11.16 22.53 7.00
C ARG A 920 10.65 23.70 7.83
N VAL A 921 9.86 23.39 8.86
CA VAL A 921 9.33 24.38 9.81
C VAL A 921 9.56 23.91 11.23
N SER A 922 10.14 24.79 12.05
CA SER A 922 10.15 24.67 13.51
C SER A 922 9.23 25.74 14.11
N SER A 923 8.67 25.49 15.30
CA SER A 923 7.80 26.48 15.96
C SER A 923 8.02 26.52 17.46
N VAL A 924 8.12 27.73 18.00
CA VAL A 924 8.27 28.04 19.42
C VAL A 924 7.03 28.81 19.86
N THR A 925 6.42 28.41 20.97
CA THR A 925 5.25 29.09 21.55
C THR A 925 5.70 30.02 22.67
N LEU A 926 5.44 31.33 22.49
CA LEU A 926 5.64 32.37 23.48
C LEU A 926 4.28 32.71 24.11
N SER A 927 4.10 32.40 25.39
CA SER A 927 2.92 32.81 26.18
C SER A 927 3.29 34.03 27.00
N VAL A 928 2.61 35.16 26.75
CA VAL A 928 2.86 36.46 27.37
C VAL A 928 1.65 36.80 28.24
N GLU A 929 1.81 36.76 29.57
CA GLU A 929 0.79 37.23 30.51
C GLU A 929 1.00 38.72 30.79
N MET A 930 0.07 39.56 30.35
CA MET A 930 0.11 41.00 30.58
C MET A 930 -0.65 41.38 31.86
N LEU A 931 0.07 42.02 32.79
CA LEU A 931 -0.45 42.53 34.06
C LEU A 931 -0.63 44.07 33.99
N PRO A 932 -1.70 44.64 34.57
CA PRO A 932 -1.83 46.10 34.66
C PRO A 932 -0.74 46.70 35.57
N SER A 933 -0.25 47.90 35.22
CA SER A 933 0.74 48.64 36.03
C SER A 933 0.16 49.97 36.51
N VAL A 934 -0.02 50.89 35.57
CA VAL A 934 -0.54 52.24 35.76
C VAL A 934 -1.84 52.37 34.95
N GLN A 935 -2.82 53.10 35.47
CA GLN A 935 -4.01 53.49 34.73
C GLN A 935 -4.29 54.96 34.89
N ILE A 936 -4.63 55.61 33.79
CA ILE A 936 -5.08 57.00 33.75
C ILE A 936 -6.60 56.97 33.79
N THR A 937 -7.16 57.48 34.87
CA THR A 937 -8.60 57.44 35.16
C THR A 937 -9.33 58.63 34.57
N ASN A 938 -8.66 59.77 34.44
CA ASN A 938 -9.22 61.02 33.95
C ASN A 938 -8.09 61.99 33.52
N TRP A 939 -8.42 62.96 32.67
CA TRP A 939 -7.47 63.99 32.20
C TRP A 939 -8.17 65.33 31.94
N ASP A 940 -7.42 66.41 32.07
CA ASP A 940 -7.91 67.78 31.93
C ASP A 940 -6.81 68.70 31.35
N VAL A 941 -7.19 69.82 30.73
CA VAL A 941 -6.26 70.78 30.13
C VAL A 941 -6.47 72.15 30.76
N LEU A 942 -5.46 72.62 31.50
CA LEU A 942 -5.47 73.93 32.14
C LEU A 942 -4.52 74.91 31.43
N PRO A 943 -4.84 76.22 31.38
CA PRO A 943 -3.90 77.21 30.86
C PRO A 943 -2.64 77.29 31.73
N ALA A 944 -1.47 77.43 31.11
CA ALA A 944 -0.20 77.64 31.80
C ALA A 944 0.12 79.15 31.99
N GLU A 945 1.16 79.43 32.75
CA GLU A 945 1.71 80.78 32.97
C GLU A 945 2.30 81.43 31.69
N THR A 946 2.59 80.62 30.65
CA THR A 946 3.09 81.10 29.36
C THR A 946 2.15 80.76 28.22
N ASN A 947 1.95 81.70 27.30
CA ASN A 947 1.04 81.53 26.16
C ASN A 947 1.47 80.42 25.18
N SER A 948 2.70 79.92 25.28
CA SER A 948 3.25 78.79 24.52
C SER A 948 2.94 77.41 25.10
N GLN A 949 2.42 77.33 26.33
CA GLN A 949 2.24 76.07 27.06
C GLN A 949 0.82 75.91 27.61
N PHE A 950 0.52 74.69 28.04
CA PHE A 950 -0.64 74.33 28.85
C PHE A 950 -0.22 73.25 29.87
N TYR A 951 -0.99 73.08 30.92
CA TYR A 951 -0.83 71.99 31.87
C TYR A 951 -1.82 70.87 31.54
N LEU A 952 -1.32 69.73 31.07
CA LEU A 952 -2.09 68.49 30.99
C LEU A 952 -2.15 67.87 32.38
N VAL A 953 -3.31 67.90 33.02
CA VAL A 953 -3.51 67.33 34.34
C VAL A 953 -4.01 65.90 34.19
N LEU A 954 -3.25 64.94 34.70
CA LEU A 954 -3.55 63.51 34.62
C LEU A 954 -3.87 62.95 36.01
N ASP A 955 -5.00 62.25 36.14
CA ASP A 955 -5.36 61.47 37.32
C ASP A 955 -4.85 60.03 37.08
N ILE A 956 -3.85 59.61 37.87
CA ILE A 956 -3.06 58.40 37.65
C ILE A 956 -3.17 57.47 38.85
N ALA A 957 -3.63 56.24 38.62
CA ALA A 957 -3.71 55.17 39.61
C ALA A 957 -2.59 54.13 39.41
N ASN A 958 -1.96 53.72 40.50
CA ASN A 958 -1.05 52.56 40.54
C ASN A 958 -1.90 51.31 40.81
N ILE A 959 -2.13 50.45 39.82
CA ILE A 959 -2.92 49.22 39.97
C ILE A 959 -2.08 48.08 40.60
N THR A 960 -0.76 48.26 40.74
CA THR A 960 0.08 47.25 41.36
C THR A 960 -0.07 47.23 42.89
N SER A 961 0.26 46.10 43.51
CA SER A 961 0.35 45.97 44.97
C SER A 961 1.68 46.48 45.55
N HIS A 962 2.45 47.26 44.79
CA HIS A 962 3.81 47.67 45.13
C HIS A 962 3.99 49.18 44.96
N GLU A 963 4.97 49.76 45.67
CA GLU A 963 5.34 51.16 45.48
C GLU A 963 5.91 51.39 44.08
N LEU A 964 5.36 52.41 43.41
CA LEU A 964 5.69 52.77 42.04
C LEU A 964 6.19 54.22 42.00
N GLU A 965 7.42 54.41 41.51
CA GLU A 965 7.98 55.71 41.19
C GLU A 965 7.56 56.09 39.76
N LEU A 966 6.87 57.22 39.61
CA LEU A 966 6.45 57.78 38.32
C LEU A 966 7.26 59.03 38.02
N GLN A 967 8.10 58.98 36.99
CA GLN A 967 8.74 60.14 36.38
C GLN A 967 7.82 60.73 35.30
N TYR A 968 7.48 62.02 35.43
CA TYR A 968 6.56 62.71 34.52
C TYR A 968 7.12 64.01 33.92
N THR A 969 8.25 64.49 34.41
CA THR A 969 9.12 65.43 33.68
C THR A 969 10.59 65.04 33.91
N PRO A 970 11.55 65.54 33.12
CA PRO A 970 12.98 65.21 33.32
C PRO A 970 13.52 65.54 34.73
N SER A 971 12.86 66.43 35.47
CA SER A 971 13.27 66.91 36.79
C SER A 971 12.27 66.61 37.92
N LYS A 972 11.18 65.87 37.66
CA LYS A 972 10.16 65.53 38.67
C LYS A 972 9.75 64.05 38.60
N CYS A 973 9.87 63.39 39.76
CA CYS A 973 9.31 62.08 40.04
C CYS A 973 8.30 62.19 41.21
N ILE A 974 7.36 61.26 41.29
CA ILE A 974 6.43 61.08 42.41
C ILE A 974 6.36 59.60 42.78
N LEU A 975 6.28 59.28 44.07
CA LEU A 975 6.02 57.92 44.56
C LEU A 975 4.52 57.74 44.78
N ILE A 976 3.99 56.60 44.35
CA ILE A 976 2.57 56.23 44.47
C ILE A 976 2.51 54.86 45.16
N GLU A 977 1.85 54.76 46.31
CA GLU A 977 1.66 53.47 46.98
C GLU A 977 0.70 52.55 46.20
N GLY A 978 0.69 51.26 46.53
CA GLY A 978 -0.07 50.27 45.76
C GLY A 978 -1.58 50.43 45.90
N ASN A 979 -2.30 50.51 44.78
CA ASN A 979 -3.74 50.85 44.67
C ASN A 979 -4.11 52.30 45.04
N GLU A 980 -3.13 53.20 45.18
CA GLU A 980 -3.39 54.63 45.34
C GLU A 980 -3.43 55.38 43.99
N SER A 981 -3.97 56.60 44.02
CA SER A 981 -4.03 57.49 42.86
C SER A 981 -3.52 58.88 43.19
N CYS A 982 -2.77 59.49 42.28
CA CYS A 982 -2.31 60.87 42.37
C CYS A 982 -2.73 61.71 41.15
N ARG A 983 -2.78 63.03 41.32
CA ARG A 983 -3.08 63.98 40.25
C ARG A 983 -1.84 64.78 39.92
N ILE A 984 -1.33 64.69 38.69
CA ILE A 984 -0.09 65.37 38.27
C ILE A 984 -0.35 66.40 37.16
N PRO A 985 0.19 67.63 37.26
CA PRO A 985 0.21 68.59 36.16
C PRO A 985 1.49 68.42 35.34
N VAL A 986 1.35 67.96 34.09
CA VAL A 986 2.43 67.85 33.11
C VAL A 986 2.45 69.11 32.23
N PRO A 987 3.52 69.91 32.22
CA PRO A 987 3.65 71.04 31.30
C PRO A 987 3.88 70.54 29.87
N VAL A 988 3.05 70.96 28.93
CA VAL A 988 3.11 70.56 27.52
C VAL A 988 3.13 71.81 26.63
N ASN A 989 3.93 71.79 25.57
CA ASN A 989 3.92 72.85 24.57
C ASN A 989 2.68 72.74 23.69
N ARG A 990 2.03 73.87 23.40
CA ARG A 990 0.88 73.92 22.48
C ARG A 990 1.22 73.35 21.11
N CYS A 991 0.22 72.76 20.45
CA CYS A 991 0.37 72.19 19.12
C CYS A 991 0.79 73.27 18.11
N PRO A 992 1.95 73.13 17.44
CA PRO A 992 2.48 74.17 16.56
C PRO A 992 1.63 74.29 15.29
N LEU A 993 1.47 75.54 14.81
CA LEU A 993 0.71 75.86 13.60
C LEU A 993 1.13 75.04 12.37
N SER A 994 2.40 74.63 12.26
CA SER A 994 2.92 73.79 11.18
C SER A 994 2.34 72.37 11.11
N LYS A 995 1.83 71.83 12.22
CA LYS A 995 1.07 70.56 12.23
C LYS A 995 -0.41 70.77 11.87
N LEU A 996 -0.89 72.01 11.92
CA LEU A 996 -2.29 72.40 11.74
C LEU A 996 -2.53 73.09 10.38
N THR A 997 -1.50 73.35 9.58
CA THR A 997 -1.57 74.12 8.32
C THR A 997 -2.65 73.64 7.35
N LYS A 998 -2.84 72.31 7.23
CA LYS A 998 -3.88 71.72 6.35
C LYS A 998 -5.30 72.21 6.70
N LEU A 999 -5.61 72.33 7.99
CA LEU A 999 -6.94 72.72 8.49
C LEU A 999 -7.25 74.19 8.23
N TYR A 1000 -6.22 75.03 8.04
CA TYR A 1000 -6.36 76.45 7.67
C TYR A 1000 -6.23 76.71 6.16
N GLN A 1001 -6.02 75.68 5.34
CA GLN A 1001 -6.01 75.79 3.86
C GLN A 1001 -7.38 75.48 3.21
N GLY A 1002 -8.28 74.78 3.91
CA GLY A 1002 -9.64 74.47 3.44
C GLY A 1002 -10.66 75.55 3.79
N GLY A 1003 -11.56 75.90 2.85
CA GLY A 1003 -12.58 76.95 3.02
C GLY A 1003 -13.83 76.56 3.82
N LYS A 1004 -13.93 75.33 4.33
CA LYS A 1004 -15.00 74.87 5.25
C LYS A 1004 -14.45 73.80 6.19
N ILE A 1005 -14.65 73.95 7.50
CA ILE A 1005 -14.32 72.92 8.50
C ILE A 1005 -15.48 71.92 8.54
N SER A 1006 -15.25 70.69 8.08
CA SER A 1006 -16.19 69.58 8.13
C SER A 1006 -16.18 68.88 9.51
N ALA A 1007 -17.03 67.86 9.67
CA ALA A 1007 -16.97 66.98 10.84
C ALA A 1007 -15.70 66.10 10.86
N ASP A 1008 -15.22 65.68 9.68
CA ASP A 1008 -13.99 64.89 9.54
C ASP A 1008 -12.75 65.72 9.91
N ASP A 1009 -12.70 67.00 9.53
CA ASP A 1009 -11.61 67.92 9.92
C ASP A 1009 -11.49 68.07 11.45
N ARG A 1010 -12.60 67.90 12.20
CA ARG A 1010 -12.56 67.93 13.68
C ARG A 1010 -12.05 66.63 14.28
N LEU A 1011 -12.30 65.49 13.61
CA LEU A 1011 -11.73 64.18 13.99
C LEU A 1011 -10.24 64.12 13.67
N GLU A 1012 -9.81 64.60 12.50
CA GLU A 1012 -8.38 64.76 12.18
C GLU A 1012 -7.68 65.70 13.17
N LEU A 1013 -8.34 66.78 13.61
CA LEU A 1013 -7.79 67.72 14.58
C LEU A 1013 -7.67 67.15 16.00
N ASP A 1014 -8.62 66.33 16.46
CA ASP A 1014 -8.48 65.58 17.71
C ASP A 1014 -7.34 64.54 17.60
N GLN A 1015 -7.22 63.86 16.46
CA GLN A 1015 -6.12 62.92 16.20
C GLN A 1015 -4.75 63.62 16.19
N ILE A 1016 -4.59 64.74 15.49
CA ILE A 1016 -3.33 65.51 15.44
C ILE A 1016 -2.96 66.05 16.83
N CYS A 1017 -3.92 66.54 17.61
CA CYS A 1017 -3.68 67.04 18.96
C CYS A 1017 -3.35 65.92 19.96
N SER A 1018 -4.07 64.78 19.91
CA SER A 1018 -3.81 63.62 20.76
C SER A 1018 -2.47 62.95 20.45
N GLU A 1019 -2.10 62.81 19.17
CA GLU A 1019 -0.77 62.36 18.75
C GLU A 1019 0.34 63.35 19.17
N HIS A 1020 0.09 64.66 19.10
CA HIS A 1020 1.03 65.67 19.60
C HIS A 1020 1.22 65.58 21.12
N ILE A 1021 0.15 65.37 21.90
CA ILE A 1021 0.26 65.11 23.35
C ILE A 1021 1.04 63.83 23.62
N ALA A 1022 0.67 62.72 22.98
CA ALA A 1022 1.31 61.41 23.17
C ALA A 1022 2.78 61.36 22.73
N SER A 1023 3.22 62.25 21.83
CA SER A 1023 4.64 62.41 21.46
C SER A 1023 5.39 63.43 22.33
N SER A 1024 4.70 64.37 22.96
CA SER A 1024 5.32 65.43 23.79
C SER A 1024 5.42 65.07 25.27
N VAL A 1025 4.63 64.11 25.74
CA VAL A 1025 4.60 63.65 27.14
C VAL A 1025 5.33 62.33 27.29
N ASP A 1026 6.34 62.29 28.18
CA ASP A 1026 7.10 61.07 28.47
C ASP A 1026 6.90 60.66 29.94
N LEU A 1027 5.99 59.70 30.16
CA LEU A 1027 5.70 59.11 31.46
C LEU A 1027 6.41 57.77 31.61
N ARG A 1028 7.24 57.64 32.64
CA ARG A 1028 7.99 56.40 32.94
C ARG A 1028 7.70 55.96 34.36
N TRP A 1029 7.38 54.69 34.55
CA TRP A 1029 7.16 54.09 35.85
C TRP A 1029 8.29 53.12 36.22
N HIS A 1030 8.57 52.98 37.51
CA HIS A 1030 9.55 52.06 38.07
C HIS A 1030 8.98 51.44 39.36
N ILE A 1031 8.85 50.12 39.40
CA ILE A 1031 8.45 49.40 40.61
C ILE A 1031 9.71 49.07 41.40
N LEU A 1032 9.82 49.65 42.60
CA LEU A 1032 11.07 49.59 43.39
C LEU A 1032 11.38 48.18 43.93
N SER A 1033 10.35 47.36 44.18
CA SER A 1033 10.50 46.03 44.77
C SER A 1033 11.00 44.97 43.79
N SER A 1034 10.61 45.07 42.51
CA SER A 1034 10.99 44.13 41.44
C SER A 1034 12.12 44.65 40.55
N GLY A 1035 12.41 45.95 40.61
CA GLY A 1035 13.34 46.62 39.70
C GLY A 1035 12.79 46.85 38.30
N THR A 1036 11.54 46.45 38.02
CA THR A 1036 10.91 46.57 36.70
C THR A 1036 10.62 48.02 36.35
N ARG A 1037 10.61 48.31 35.05
CA ARG A 1037 10.41 49.65 34.49
C ARG A 1037 9.53 49.57 33.26
N GLY A 1038 8.73 50.60 33.03
CA GLY A 1038 7.94 50.71 31.82
C GLY A 1038 7.57 52.13 31.46
N ARG A 1039 6.95 52.28 30.28
CA ARG A 1039 6.53 53.57 29.72
C ARG A 1039 5.02 53.60 29.56
N VAL A 1040 4.38 54.66 30.05
CA VAL A 1040 2.93 54.87 29.87
C VAL A 1040 2.71 55.55 28.53
N SER A 1041 1.77 55.04 27.73
CA SER A 1041 1.37 55.66 26.46
C SER A 1041 0.09 56.47 26.62
N LEU A 1042 0.05 57.69 26.08
CA LEU A 1042 -1.16 58.52 25.97
C LEU A 1042 -1.83 58.45 24.59
N LYS A 1043 -1.43 57.49 23.73
CA LYS A 1043 -2.08 57.32 22.41
C LYS A 1043 -3.57 57.01 22.61
N GLY A 1044 -4.44 57.73 21.91
CA GLY A 1044 -5.89 57.60 22.05
C GLY A 1044 -6.53 58.48 23.13
N ILE A 1045 -5.79 59.45 23.71
CA ILE A 1045 -6.36 60.45 24.61
C ILE A 1045 -7.38 61.32 23.85
N THR A 1046 -8.65 61.31 24.27
CA THR A 1046 -9.71 62.10 23.61
C THR A 1046 -9.83 63.48 24.24
N LEU A 1047 -9.95 64.53 23.43
CA LEU A 1047 -10.00 65.90 23.92
C LEU A 1047 -11.38 66.52 23.71
N THR A 1048 -11.91 67.20 24.73
CA THR A 1048 -13.14 67.98 24.55
C THR A 1048 -12.87 69.20 23.66
N PRO A 1049 -13.90 69.81 23.02
CA PRO A 1049 -13.71 71.02 22.22
C PRO A 1049 -13.02 72.17 22.97
N GLU A 1050 -13.30 72.31 24.27
CA GLU A 1050 -12.69 73.33 25.14
C GLU A 1050 -11.21 73.02 25.43
N MET A 1051 -10.86 71.75 25.65
CA MET A 1051 -9.47 71.31 25.81
C MET A 1051 -8.68 71.55 24.52
N LEU A 1052 -9.26 71.23 23.35
CA LEU A 1052 -8.60 71.42 22.07
C LEU A 1052 -8.23 72.88 21.80
N ASP A 1053 -9.08 73.85 22.17
CA ASP A 1053 -8.81 75.28 22.01
C ASP A 1053 -7.65 75.76 22.90
N LEU A 1054 -7.39 75.11 24.05
CA LEU A 1054 -6.23 75.35 24.90
C LEU A 1054 -4.96 74.64 24.41
N VAL A 1055 -5.09 73.46 23.81
CA VAL A 1055 -3.96 72.69 23.25
C VAL A 1055 -3.37 73.35 21.99
N ARG A 1056 -4.18 74.04 21.19
CA ARG A 1056 -3.72 74.70 19.95
C ARG A 1056 -3.01 76.04 20.21
N MET A 1057 -2.11 76.42 19.30
CA MET A 1057 -1.60 77.80 19.20
C MET A 1057 -2.64 78.71 18.53
N SER A 1058 -2.77 79.95 19.02
CA SER A 1058 -3.60 80.98 18.37
C SER A 1058 -2.95 81.42 17.04
N PRO A 1059 -3.70 81.51 15.92
CA PRO A 1059 -3.19 82.06 14.66
C PRO A 1059 -3.11 83.60 14.65
N LEU A 1060 -3.77 84.26 15.62
CA LEU A 1060 -3.72 85.70 15.84
C LEU A 1060 -2.83 86.03 17.04
N GLN A 1061 -1.92 86.98 16.87
CA GLN A 1061 -1.22 87.61 17.99
C GLN A 1061 -1.95 88.89 18.39
N TRP A 1062 -2.16 89.05 19.69
CA TRP A 1062 -2.92 90.13 20.29
C TRP A 1062 -2.02 91.04 21.10
N GLU A 1063 -2.20 92.35 20.98
CA GLU A 1063 -1.60 93.35 21.85
C GLU A 1063 -2.72 94.33 22.26
N VAL A 1064 -3.02 94.36 23.56
CA VAL A 1064 -4.09 95.18 24.13
C VAL A 1064 -3.45 96.27 24.97
N THR A 1065 -3.88 97.51 24.76
CA THR A 1065 -3.37 98.70 25.44
C THR A 1065 -4.50 99.45 26.13
N LEU A 1066 -4.23 100.00 27.30
CA LEU A 1066 -5.13 100.88 28.03
C LEU A 1066 -4.42 102.21 28.30
N ASN A 1067 -4.98 103.33 27.85
CA ASN A 1067 -4.34 104.66 27.85
C ASN A 1067 -2.92 104.63 27.26
N SER A 1068 -2.73 103.95 26.13
CA SER A 1068 -1.44 103.73 25.45
C SER A 1068 -0.38 102.93 26.22
N GLN A 1069 -0.73 102.20 27.29
CA GLN A 1069 0.18 101.22 27.93
C GLN A 1069 -0.28 99.78 27.69
N PRO A 1070 0.63 98.83 27.36
CA PRO A 1070 0.28 97.44 27.11
C PRO A 1070 -0.16 96.75 28.40
N VAL A 1071 -1.33 96.12 28.37
CA VAL A 1071 -1.92 95.39 29.48
C VAL A 1071 -1.26 94.02 29.60
N LYS A 1072 -0.63 93.72 30.74
CA LYS A 1072 -0.11 92.37 30.99
C LYS A 1072 -1.23 91.44 31.45
N PRO A 1073 -1.16 90.14 31.12
CA PRO A 1073 -2.08 89.14 31.67
C PRO A 1073 -2.10 89.20 33.20
N GLN A 1074 -3.31 89.25 33.78
CA GLN A 1074 -3.56 89.33 35.23
C GLN A 1074 -3.12 90.63 35.95
N GLU A 1075 -2.81 91.71 35.21
CA GLU A 1075 -2.55 93.04 35.81
C GLU A 1075 -3.87 93.73 36.25
N GLU A 1076 -3.97 94.15 37.52
CA GLU A 1076 -5.17 94.82 38.05
C GLU A 1076 -5.24 96.28 37.60
N LEU A 1077 -6.10 96.58 36.62
CA LEU A 1077 -6.33 97.94 36.14
C LEU A 1077 -7.38 98.65 36.99
N ASN A 1078 -7.11 99.89 37.40
CA ASN A 1078 -7.98 100.69 38.26
C ASN A 1078 -8.34 102.03 37.60
N CYS A 1079 -9.60 102.47 37.70
CA CYS A 1079 -10.04 103.79 37.23
C CYS A 1079 -11.17 104.40 38.09
N ARG A 1080 -11.40 105.71 37.96
CA ARG A 1080 -12.48 106.40 38.67
C ARG A 1080 -13.78 106.41 37.88
N ALA A 1081 -14.93 106.43 38.56
CA ALA A 1081 -16.21 106.73 37.93
C ALA A 1081 -16.14 108.11 37.23
N GLY A 1082 -16.71 108.21 36.03
CA GLY A 1082 -16.63 109.38 35.16
C GLY A 1082 -15.30 109.58 34.41
N GLN A 1083 -14.26 108.79 34.71
CA GLN A 1083 -13.00 108.83 33.96
C GLN A 1083 -13.16 108.20 32.58
N CYS A 1084 -12.63 108.87 31.55
CA CYS A 1084 -12.51 108.29 30.22
C CYS A 1084 -11.22 107.46 30.09
N LEU A 1085 -11.36 106.20 29.69
CA LEU A 1085 -10.27 105.29 29.37
C LEU A 1085 -10.23 105.03 27.86
N GLN A 1086 -9.03 105.02 27.27
CA GLN A 1086 -8.83 104.57 25.88
C GLN A 1086 -8.40 103.11 25.88
N LEU A 1087 -9.19 102.23 25.24
CA LEU A 1087 -8.82 100.84 24.99
C LEU A 1087 -8.40 100.69 23.53
N GLY A 1088 -7.11 100.46 23.30
CA GLY A 1088 -6.54 100.18 21.99
C GLY A 1088 -6.23 98.69 21.82
N ILE A 1089 -6.62 98.10 20.69
CA ILE A 1089 -6.48 96.67 20.41
C ILE A 1089 -5.77 96.52 19.06
N SER A 1090 -4.56 95.95 19.09
CA SER A 1090 -3.79 95.55 17.91
C SER A 1090 -3.93 94.04 17.70
N ILE A 1091 -4.25 93.62 16.48
CA ILE A 1091 -4.30 92.21 16.07
C ILE A 1091 -3.36 92.01 14.89
N HIS A 1092 -2.48 91.01 14.98
CA HIS A 1092 -1.55 90.62 13.93
C HIS A 1092 -1.90 89.22 13.41
N ASN A 1093 -1.99 89.06 12.09
CA ASN A 1093 -2.32 87.80 11.43
C ASN A 1093 -1.06 86.98 11.11
N PHE A 1094 -0.82 85.87 11.81
CA PHE A 1094 0.34 85.01 11.56
C PHE A 1094 0.06 83.85 10.57
N LEU A 1095 -1.09 83.85 9.89
CA LEU A 1095 -1.39 82.88 8.83
C LEU A 1095 -0.76 83.27 7.49
N GLU A 1096 -0.52 82.24 6.66
CA GLU A 1096 -0.19 82.34 5.23
C GLU A 1096 -1.46 82.53 4.36
N ARG A 1097 -2.47 83.25 4.89
CA ARG A 1097 -3.65 83.72 4.15
C ARG A 1097 -4.25 84.99 4.77
N SER A 1098 -4.77 85.89 3.94
CA SER A 1098 -5.60 87.01 4.41
C SER A 1098 -6.87 86.50 5.11
N LEU A 1099 -7.29 87.15 6.19
CA LEU A 1099 -8.59 86.93 6.84
C LEU A 1099 -9.59 87.98 6.35
N TRP A 1100 -10.78 87.54 5.97
CA TRP A 1100 -11.81 88.40 5.36
C TRP A 1100 -12.97 88.66 6.31
N HIS A 1101 -13.57 89.85 6.20
CA HIS A 1101 -14.71 90.27 7.05
C HIS A 1101 -14.46 90.06 8.56
N VAL A 1102 -13.25 90.41 9.00
CA VAL A 1102 -12.79 90.23 10.38
C VAL A 1102 -13.57 91.14 11.32
N CYS A 1103 -14.48 90.55 12.07
CA CYS A 1103 -15.27 91.17 13.11
C CYS A 1103 -14.51 91.14 14.44
N LEU A 1104 -13.93 92.28 14.82
CA LEU A 1104 -13.44 92.55 16.16
C LEU A 1104 -14.59 93.10 17.03
N ALA A 1105 -14.92 92.38 18.09
CA ALA A 1105 -15.94 92.75 19.06
C ALA A 1105 -15.32 92.92 20.46
N VAL A 1106 -15.72 94.00 21.14
CA VAL A 1106 -15.33 94.30 22.52
C VAL A 1106 -16.59 94.29 23.37
N GLN A 1107 -16.69 93.31 24.27
CA GLN A 1107 -17.86 93.14 25.13
C GLN A 1107 -17.49 93.37 26.59
N PHE A 1108 -18.13 94.38 27.19
CA PHE A 1108 -18.00 94.70 28.60
C PHE A 1108 -19.05 93.93 29.41
N TYR A 1109 -18.64 93.41 30.56
CA TYR A 1109 -19.55 92.83 31.55
C TYR A 1109 -19.10 93.19 32.96
N GLN A 1110 -20.06 93.27 33.89
CA GLN A 1110 -19.75 93.42 35.31
C GLN A 1110 -19.66 92.02 35.95
N ASP A 1111 -18.57 91.77 36.67
CA ASP A 1111 -18.36 90.53 37.42
C ASP A 1111 -18.71 90.77 38.89
N HIS A 1112 -19.66 90.00 39.41
CA HIS A 1112 -20.11 90.09 40.80
C HIS A 1112 -19.35 89.14 41.75
N GLN A 1113 -18.31 88.45 41.29
CA GLN A 1113 -17.49 87.46 42.01
C GLN A 1113 -18.27 86.27 42.62
N ASN A 1114 -19.54 86.11 42.23
CA ASN A 1114 -20.46 85.07 42.72
C ASN A 1114 -20.89 84.09 41.60
N GLY A 1115 -20.20 84.12 40.45
CA GLY A 1115 -20.53 83.34 39.26
C GLY A 1115 -21.57 83.97 38.33
N VAL A 1116 -22.11 85.16 38.64
CA VAL A 1116 -23.09 85.86 37.81
C VAL A 1116 -22.45 87.04 37.08
N ASN A 1117 -22.33 86.92 35.75
CA ASN A 1117 -21.86 88.00 34.87
C ASN A 1117 -23.05 88.84 34.38
N ASN A 1118 -22.97 90.17 34.54
CA ASN A 1118 -24.01 91.09 34.07
C ASN A 1118 -23.55 91.87 32.82
N TYR A 1119 -24.21 91.61 31.69
CA TYR A 1119 -23.94 92.24 30.39
C TYR A 1119 -24.84 93.47 30.09
N ARG A 1120 -25.85 93.77 30.91
CA ARG A 1120 -26.77 94.90 30.70
C ARG A 1120 -26.21 96.17 31.32
N LEU A 1121 -25.29 96.82 30.62
CA LEU A 1121 -24.54 97.98 31.11
C LEU A 1121 -25.02 99.34 30.58
N GLU A 1122 -26.15 99.40 29.88
CA GLU A 1122 -26.70 100.61 29.23
C GLU A 1122 -26.84 101.85 30.14
N THR A 1123 -27.03 101.65 31.44
CA THR A 1123 -27.13 102.73 32.45
C THR A 1123 -25.88 102.89 33.32
N ARG A 1124 -24.82 102.10 33.07
CA ARG A 1124 -23.61 101.98 33.90
C ARG A 1124 -22.31 102.28 33.17
N LEU A 1125 -22.32 102.18 31.84
CA LEU A 1125 -21.16 102.41 30.98
C LEU A 1125 -21.61 103.09 29.68
N ALA A 1126 -20.83 104.06 29.21
CA ALA A 1126 -20.90 104.56 27.84
C ALA A 1126 -19.58 104.27 27.12
N SER A 1127 -19.67 103.78 25.88
CA SER A 1127 -18.53 103.69 24.97
C SER A 1127 -18.68 104.70 23.83
N ALA A 1128 -17.68 105.56 23.66
CA ALA A 1128 -17.51 106.42 22.51
C ALA A 1128 -16.56 105.73 21.50
N GLY A 1129 -17.12 105.34 20.35
CA GLY A 1129 -16.46 104.48 19.37
C GLY A 1129 -17.29 103.22 19.09
N ALA A 1130 -16.96 102.50 18.02
CA ALA A 1130 -17.69 101.30 17.65
C ALA A 1130 -17.23 100.10 18.51
N SER A 1131 -18.08 99.58 19.40
CA SER A 1131 -17.77 98.38 20.19
C SER A 1131 -17.63 97.10 19.35
N LYS A 1132 -17.98 97.17 18.07
CA LYS A 1132 -17.85 96.11 17.06
C LYS A 1132 -17.39 96.75 15.75
N VAL A 1133 -16.22 96.35 15.25
CA VAL A 1133 -15.66 96.79 13.97
C VAL A 1133 -15.53 95.59 13.04
N ILE A 1134 -15.93 95.78 11.78
CA ILE A 1134 -15.75 94.80 10.71
C ILE A 1134 -14.67 95.34 9.78
N LEU A 1135 -13.52 94.68 9.77
CA LEU A 1135 -12.43 94.95 8.84
C LEU A 1135 -12.70 94.12 7.55
N PRO A 1136 -12.63 94.71 6.36
CA PRO A 1136 -12.92 93.98 5.12
C PRO A 1136 -11.88 92.88 4.86
N GLU A 1137 -10.61 93.16 5.13
CA GLU A 1137 -9.48 92.24 4.99
C GLU A 1137 -8.44 92.53 6.10
N LEU A 1138 -7.76 91.49 6.57
CA LEU A 1138 -6.55 91.55 7.38
C LEU A 1138 -5.49 90.68 6.67
N GLU A 1139 -4.55 91.34 5.99
CA GLU A 1139 -3.53 90.72 5.13
C GLU A 1139 -2.64 89.71 5.86
N GLU A 1140 -1.92 88.88 5.09
CA GLU A 1140 -0.87 87.98 5.59
C GLU A 1140 0.24 88.75 6.29
N GLN A 1141 0.56 88.41 7.55
CA GLN A 1141 1.47 89.18 8.42
C GLN A 1141 1.03 90.64 8.64
N GLY A 1142 -0.18 91.01 8.21
CA GLY A 1142 -0.78 92.32 8.40
C GLY A 1142 -1.24 92.55 9.84
N SER A 1143 -1.39 93.82 10.21
CA SER A 1143 -1.94 94.22 11.50
C SER A 1143 -3.10 95.20 11.37
N ALA A 1144 -4.07 95.08 12.28
CA ALA A 1144 -5.17 96.03 12.41
C ALA A 1144 -5.21 96.57 13.84
N TYR A 1145 -5.46 97.88 13.93
CA TYR A 1145 -5.63 98.60 15.19
C TYR A 1145 -7.06 99.13 15.31
N HIS A 1146 -7.67 98.93 16.47
CA HIS A 1146 -8.96 99.52 16.82
C HIS A 1146 -8.88 100.17 18.19
N GLU A 1147 -9.44 101.39 18.31
CA GLU A 1147 -9.51 102.13 19.56
C GLU A 1147 -10.97 102.48 19.90
N CYS A 1148 -11.35 102.30 21.16
CA CYS A 1148 -12.60 102.83 21.70
C CYS A 1148 -12.39 103.49 23.07
N SER A 1149 -13.11 104.59 23.30
CA SER A 1149 -13.09 105.32 24.57
C SER A 1149 -14.25 104.88 25.45
N ILE A 1150 -14.00 104.58 26.72
CA ILE A 1150 -15.00 104.03 27.66
C ILE A 1150 -15.08 104.93 28.90
N VAL A 1151 -16.30 105.22 29.34
CA VAL A 1151 -16.60 105.94 30.58
C VAL A 1151 -17.53 105.08 31.43
N PHE A 1152 -17.14 104.81 32.68
CA PHE A 1152 -17.94 104.06 33.65
C PHE A 1152 -18.69 105.05 34.55
N PHE A 1153 -20.00 104.90 34.68
CA PHE A 1153 -20.86 105.77 35.51
C PHE A 1153 -21.12 105.21 36.92
N THR A 1154 -20.79 103.94 37.18
CA THR A 1154 -20.99 103.30 38.49
C THR A 1154 -19.79 102.45 38.89
N PRO A 1155 -19.38 102.44 40.18
CA PRO A 1155 -18.28 101.62 40.66
C PRO A 1155 -18.57 100.10 40.57
N GLY A 1156 -17.50 99.31 40.66
CA GLY A 1156 -17.52 97.85 40.66
C GLY A 1156 -16.45 97.23 39.76
N GLN A 1157 -16.37 95.90 39.73
CA GLN A 1157 -15.46 95.17 38.85
C GLN A 1157 -16.09 94.88 37.50
N TYR A 1158 -15.43 95.31 36.44
CA TYR A 1158 -15.81 95.06 35.07
C TYR A 1158 -14.72 94.23 34.39
N LYS A 1159 -15.11 93.42 33.42
CA LYS A 1159 -14.22 92.65 32.57
C LYS A 1159 -14.53 92.93 31.10
N VAL A 1160 -13.48 92.84 30.30
CA VAL A 1160 -13.52 93.09 28.85
C VAL A 1160 -13.18 91.80 28.13
N ASP A 1161 -14.22 91.23 27.51
CA ASP A 1161 -14.08 90.13 26.56
C ASP A 1161 -13.74 90.72 25.19
N ILE A 1162 -12.53 90.46 24.72
CA ILE A 1162 -12.08 90.84 23.37
C ILE A 1162 -12.14 89.60 22.49
N GLN A 1163 -12.96 89.68 21.43
CA GLN A 1163 -13.30 88.55 20.58
C GLN A 1163 -13.11 88.95 19.11
N CYS A 1164 -12.49 88.07 18.32
CA CYS A 1164 -12.25 88.24 16.89
C CYS A 1164 -12.85 87.05 16.14
N SER A 1165 -13.54 87.31 15.04
CA SER A 1165 -14.20 86.29 14.21
C SER A 1165 -14.06 86.67 12.73
N SER A 1166 -13.72 85.73 11.86
CA SER A 1166 -13.51 85.94 10.41
C SER A 1166 -14.55 85.16 9.61
N GLN A 1167 -15.34 85.83 8.76
CA GLN A 1167 -16.22 85.12 7.84
C GLN A 1167 -15.42 84.71 6.59
N ASP A 1168 -15.13 83.42 6.46
CA ASP A 1168 -14.36 82.83 5.35
C ASP A 1168 -15.07 82.88 3.96
N ASN A 1169 -16.12 83.69 3.81
CA ASN A 1169 -16.81 83.89 2.53
C ASN A 1169 -16.09 84.94 1.69
N HIS A 1170 -15.25 84.45 0.78
CA HIS A 1170 -14.77 85.21 -0.38
C HIS A 1170 -15.97 85.75 -1.18
N PRO A 1171 -15.98 87.01 -1.66
CA PRO A 1171 -17.10 87.56 -2.42
C PRO A 1171 -17.11 87.01 -3.85
N THR A 1172 -17.67 85.82 -4.03
CA THR A 1172 -18.06 85.26 -5.33
C THR A 1172 -19.57 85.10 -5.39
N GLU A 1173 -20.15 85.40 -6.55
CA GLU A 1173 -21.60 85.51 -6.76
C GLU A 1173 -22.35 84.20 -6.48
N ASP A 1174 -23.06 84.11 -5.36
CA ASP A 1174 -24.33 83.37 -5.33
C ASP A 1174 -25.26 83.87 -4.22
N LYS A 1175 -26.53 84.08 -4.58
CA LYS A 1175 -27.59 84.52 -3.66
C LYS A 1175 -28.41 83.31 -3.22
N ASP A 1176 -28.10 82.79 -2.03
CA ASP A 1176 -29.07 82.35 -1.02
C ASP A 1176 -28.39 81.39 -0.03
N GLN A 1177 -28.11 81.87 1.19
CA GLN A 1177 -28.08 80.99 2.36
C GLN A 1177 -28.30 81.77 3.66
N THR A 1178 -28.98 81.11 4.58
CA THR A 1178 -29.47 81.68 5.84
C THR A 1178 -28.36 81.89 6.87
N LEU A 1179 -28.38 83.05 7.53
CA LEU A 1179 -27.53 83.40 8.67
C LEU A 1179 -27.54 82.32 9.77
N ASN A 1180 -26.50 81.47 9.83
CA ASN A 1180 -26.01 80.80 11.05
C ASN A 1180 -24.69 80.00 10.86
N ASP A 1181 -23.81 80.41 9.95
CA ASP A 1181 -22.47 79.79 9.85
C ASP A 1181 -21.64 80.11 11.11
N ILE A 1182 -21.23 79.05 11.80
CA ILE A 1182 -20.44 79.13 13.04
C ILE A 1182 -18.99 79.42 12.68
N CYS A 1183 -18.68 80.71 12.52
CA CYS A 1183 -17.31 81.21 12.51
C CYS A 1183 -16.61 80.84 13.83
N HIS A 1184 -15.35 80.38 13.76
CA HIS A 1184 -14.52 80.23 14.96
C HIS A 1184 -14.17 81.61 15.53
N THR A 1185 -14.55 81.85 16.78
CA THR A 1185 -14.23 83.09 17.50
C THR A 1185 -12.95 82.91 18.30
N TRP A 1186 -11.87 83.56 17.87
CA TRP A 1186 -10.66 83.71 18.67
C TRP A 1186 -10.89 84.70 19.81
N LYS A 1187 -10.43 84.37 21.01
CA LYS A 1187 -10.57 85.22 22.20
C LYS A 1187 -9.22 85.61 22.77
N PHE A 1188 -9.11 86.83 23.27
CA PHE A 1188 -8.00 87.22 24.13
C PHE A 1188 -8.20 86.60 25.52
N THR A 1189 -7.23 85.80 25.98
CA THR A 1189 -7.35 85.01 27.22
C THR A 1189 -6.07 85.15 28.05
N PRO A 1190 -6.14 85.48 29.36
CA PRO A 1190 -7.34 85.80 30.14
C PRO A 1190 -7.98 87.17 29.77
N PRO A 1191 -9.28 87.38 30.05
CA PRO A 1191 -9.95 88.65 29.78
C PRO A 1191 -9.40 89.78 30.66
N VAL A 1192 -9.45 91.02 30.15
CA VAL A 1192 -8.91 92.20 30.85
C VAL A 1192 -9.86 92.61 31.98
N ALA A 1193 -9.35 92.72 33.20
CA ALA A 1193 -10.12 93.14 34.38
C ALA A 1193 -9.86 94.62 34.72
N ILE A 1194 -10.94 95.37 34.96
CA ILE A 1194 -10.93 96.81 35.28
C ILE A 1194 -11.80 97.03 36.52
N THR A 1195 -11.20 97.53 37.60
CA THR A 1195 -11.90 97.91 38.83
C THR A 1195 -12.21 99.40 38.81
N VAL A 1196 -13.50 99.74 38.88
CA VAL A 1196 -13.98 101.13 38.95
C VAL A 1196 -14.29 101.50 40.40
N VAL A 1197 -13.72 102.60 40.88
CA VAL A 1197 -13.98 103.19 42.20
C VAL A 1197 -14.73 104.51 42.09
N ASP A 1198 -15.65 104.76 43.04
CA ASP A 1198 -16.19 106.10 43.35
C ASP A 1198 -15.12 106.93 44.10
N GLU A 1199 -15.35 108.24 44.26
CA GLU A 1199 -14.42 109.15 45.00
C GLU A 1199 -14.13 108.73 46.45
#